data_AF-A0A399WQ07-F1
#
_entry.id   AF-A0A399WQ07-F1
#
_cell.length_a   1.000
_cell.length_b   1.000
_cell.length_c   1.000
_cell.angle_alpha   90.00
_cell.angle_beta   90.00
_cell.angle_gamma   90.00
#
_symmetry.space_group_name_H-M   'P 1'
#
loop_
_entity.id
_entity.type
_entity.pdbx_description
1 polymer ?
#
loop_
_entity_poly.entity_id
_entity_poly.type
_entity_poly.pdbx_seq_one_letter_code
_entity_poly.pdbx_strand_id
1 'polypeptide(L)'
;MSKRIIGGVMASALIAGALVCGDIFASNQVMTGGSKQGKALWTDYCGMSKEVQGPVDVVLFTQSPRTAKGDPYQNYPHYVSEGSRIVSFNLKTKELKVLTNDFASAFDPCTYWDGKKFTFAGIHKKGGGCQIWEMNIDGSGIRQMTDYKGTCRSPIYYAAGSIEEGQGRIIWRDRYFEGDWKERGTVEKTGFIIFAGSPDGVMDEFHNPYAYNLFRLDTQGGHVTERITGHVLSGIEFPHLNTSIDQITYNVSSNYDPALTPDGNILFSSVQANGSRAEGKGRVLLEVDNWDGAYPRAIYGNCPDEIGGACGRSQAKITFGDRKLVYVESPYMNWGVGQLAAVSWDAPYNKTYERLTKDDGGLYRSPYPLPDDRMLVSYAERGDFGIYWFDCKNGKAGELVYNDPEWNDHQPAPVYIKYKPRWINTFTAGKNFGVTTVTYQPFDQVKVEGYPHSWGTWICFDTTLTDTKVGPYPSERAKVMKPGDVKAVRIVQGVQCVEPDASRFKAGVGSHLVGGCRSSSNSGTAFQQRRIIGYQYVEDDGSVVTSQTADTPYYIQILDDRGMAVQSGLSWAYLRPYHGRICSGCHDGSYRGRAFQNQHTKALYNWWYDDRSHYDSPFAFAYLKLDKNGIYQGVKHGEDVVVPSDVYYGGPSGTTSQPVEGLTDEKRRTVDFRRDIQPIIDAKCAGCHNANNPPDLSGGGELASVDGVAAFSRSYNSLLEAQRGKDPNLGGKYVHPSSAINSLLIWRLYEEALSQFASRENVFPIEGRVMHDKFLTQDERYLFVEWIDIGAQWDNIQGPDFYPGYHAR
;
A
#
# COMPACT_ATOMS: atom_id res chain seq x y z
N MET A 1 -63.73 41.58 21.30
CA MET A 1 -63.97 40.83 20.04
C MET A 1 -62.63 40.30 19.52
N SER A 2 -62.63 39.18 18.76
CA SER A 2 -61.53 38.45 18.05
C SER A 2 -60.05 38.91 18.24
N LYS A 3 -59.05 38.08 18.64
CA LYS A 3 -58.43 36.90 17.95
C LYS A 3 -58.02 37.23 16.49
N ARG A 4 -56.90 36.87 15.84
CA ARG A 4 -55.79 35.86 15.90
C ARG A 4 -54.68 36.38 14.90
N ILE A 5 -53.44 35.90 14.72
CA ILE A 5 -52.43 35.07 15.46
C ILE A 5 -51.13 34.97 14.59
N ILE A 6 -49.94 34.73 15.16
CA ILE A 6 -48.65 34.34 14.48
C ILE A 6 -48.03 35.44 13.56
N GLY A 7 -46.71 35.64 13.45
CA GLY A 7 -45.56 35.05 14.15
C GLY A 7 -44.39 34.67 13.22
N GLY A 8 -43.24 35.34 13.38
CA GLY A 8 -41.92 34.89 12.90
C GLY A 8 -41.48 35.32 11.49
N VAL A 9 -40.29 35.96 11.41
CA VAL A 9 -39.17 35.75 10.44
C VAL A 9 -38.24 36.99 10.45
N MET A 10 -36.93 36.75 10.27
CA MET A 10 -35.80 37.70 10.14
C MET A 10 -35.33 38.46 11.40
N ALA A 11 -34.12 38.12 11.86
CA ALA A 11 -32.92 38.98 11.78
C ALA A 11 -31.97 38.76 12.98
N SER A 12 -30.84 38.07 12.75
CA SER A 12 -29.64 38.12 13.62
C SER A 12 -28.44 37.55 12.85
N ALA A 13 -27.89 38.38 11.97
CA ALA A 13 -26.51 38.26 11.49
C ALA A 13 -25.71 39.45 12.08
N LEU A 14 -24.39 39.32 12.14
CA LEU A 14 -23.42 40.35 12.55
C LEU A 14 -23.40 40.73 14.05
N ILE A 15 -22.71 39.92 14.87
CA ILE A 15 -21.64 40.46 15.73
C ILE A 15 -20.43 39.53 15.60
N ALA A 16 -19.49 39.89 14.73
CA ALA A 16 -18.16 39.29 14.65
C ALA A 16 -17.18 40.44 14.34
N GLY A 17 -16.57 41.01 15.38
CA GLY A 17 -15.68 42.15 15.24
C GLY A 17 -15.30 42.74 16.60
N ALA A 18 -13.99 42.71 16.89
CA ALA A 18 -13.28 43.21 18.07
C ALA A 18 -13.13 42.24 19.27
N LEU A 19 -12.01 41.50 19.29
CA LEU A 19 -10.96 41.77 20.28
C LEU A 19 -9.60 41.27 19.76
N VAL A 20 -8.71 42.20 19.43
CA VAL A 20 -7.27 41.96 19.24
C VAL A 20 -6.53 42.97 20.10
N CYS A 21 -5.85 42.48 21.13
CA CYS A 21 -4.68 43.05 21.83
C CYS A 21 -4.57 42.41 23.23
N GLY A 22 -3.37 41.95 23.60
CA GLY A 22 -3.09 41.46 24.97
C GLY A 22 -2.32 40.14 24.99
N ASP A 23 -1.00 40.23 25.07
CA ASP A 23 -0.05 39.12 25.15
C ASP A 23 -0.23 38.15 26.35
N ILE A 24 0.37 36.96 26.20
CA ILE A 24 0.72 35.99 27.26
C ILE A 24 -0.47 35.30 27.96
N PHE A 25 -0.96 34.22 27.35
CA PHE A 25 -1.06 32.91 28.03
C PHE A 25 -0.78 31.81 27.00
N ALA A 26 0.39 31.17 27.07
CA ALA A 26 0.69 29.99 26.26
C ALA A 26 -0.25 28.85 26.69
N SER A 27 -1.25 28.54 25.88
CA SER A 27 -2.15 27.42 26.14
C SER A 27 -1.57 26.15 25.57
N ASN A 28 -1.40 25.12 26.41
CA ASN A 28 -1.03 23.78 25.94
C ASN A 28 -2.22 23.03 25.32
N GLN A 29 -3.40 23.64 25.22
CA GLN A 29 -4.58 23.05 24.57
C GLN A 29 -4.44 23.20 23.05
N VAL A 30 -4.61 22.11 22.30
CA VAL A 30 -4.46 22.12 20.83
C VAL A 30 -5.72 21.60 20.14
N MET A 31 -6.08 20.34 20.34
CA MET A 31 -7.26 19.73 19.70
C MET A 31 -8.55 19.99 20.48
N THR A 32 -8.48 20.05 21.81
CA THR A 32 -9.65 20.22 22.68
C THR A 32 -9.33 21.05 23.91
N GLY A 33 -10.27 21.89 24.36
CA GLY A 33 -10.17 22.56 25.67
C GLY A 33 -10.10 21.54 26.82
N GLY A 34 -9.17 21.74 27.74
CA GLY A 34 -9.01 20.91 28.93
C GLY A 34 -9.77 21.41 30.15
N SER A 35 -9.70 20.65 31.25
CA SER A 35 -10.47 20.90 32.48
C SER A 35 -10.06 22.15 33.26
N LYS A 36 -8.93 22.78 32.90
CA LYS A 36 -8.45 24.07 33.40
C LYS A 36 -7.84 24.85 32.24
N GLN A 37 -7.98 26.18 32.25
CA GLN A 37 -7.36 27.06 31.26
C GLN A 37 -5.83 26.84 31.22
N GLY A 38 -5.26 26.76 30.02
CA GLY A 38 -3.83 26.51 29.81
C GLY A 38 -3.37 25.06 30.02
N LYS A 39 -4.27 24.15 30.42
CA LYS A 39 -4.01 22.71 30.57
C LYS A 39 -4.76 21.87 29.54
N ALA A 40 -4.07 20.94 28.91
CA ALA A 40 -4.63 19.99 27.94
C ALA A 40 -5.55 18.96 28.62
N LEU A 41 -6.46 18.36 27.85
CA LEU A 41 -7.15 17.14 28.26
C LEU A 41 -6.27 15.93 27.87
N TRP A 42 -6.30 14.84 28.64
CA TRP A 42 -5.48 13.65 28.35
C TRP A 42 -5.77 12.99 26.98
N THR A 43 -6.93 13.29 26.38
CA THR A 43 -7.31 12.87 25.02
C THR A 43 -6.65 13.70 23.92
N ASP A 44 -6.15 14.90 24.22
CA ASP A 44 -5.43 15.77 23.30
C ASP A 44 -3.96 15.36 23.24
N TYR A 45 -3.64 14.44 22.33
CA TYR A 45 -2.27 13.96 22.13
C TYR A 45 -1.26 15.11 21.93
N CYS A 46 -1.62 16.10 21.12
CA CYS A 46 -0.75 17.22 20.79
C CYS A 46 -0.53 18.12 22.00
N GLY A 47 -1.60 18.43 22.75
CA GLY A 47 -1.53 19.24 23.95
C GLY A 47 -0.81 18.55 25.12
N MET A 48 -1.08 17.27 25.36
CA MET A 48 -0.34 16.49 26.37
C MET A 48 1.14 16.36 26.03
N SER A 49 1.49 16.22 24.74
CA SER A 49 2.89 16.19 24.30
C SER A 49 3.63 17.48 24.66
N LYS A 50 2.97 18.66 24.55
CA LYS A 50 3.53 19.95 25.01
C LYS A 50 3.81 19.97 26.50
N GLU A 51 2.91 19.40 27.31
CA GLU A 51 3.07 19.39 28.77
C GLU A 51 4.13 18.41 29.27
N VAL A 52 4.26 17.23 28.65
CA VAL A 52 5.18 16.18 29.15
C VAL A 52 6.61 16.30 28.63
N GLN A 53 6.85 16.99 27.51
CA GLN A 53 8.14 17.02 26.79
C GLN A 53 9.35 17.17 27.73
N GLY A 54 9.33 18.18 28.59
CA GLY A 54 10.47 18.59 29.39
C GLY A 54 11.58 19.29 28.57
N PRO A 55 12.73 19.59 29.20
CA PRO A 55 13.87 20.20 28.52
C PRO A 55 14.56 19.19 27.59
N VAL A 56 14.98 19.67 26.41
CA VAL A 56 15.79 18.90 25.45
C VAL A 56 17.25 19.28 25.62
N ASP A 57 18.03 18.41 26.27
CA ASP A 57 19.46 18.63 26.53
C ASP A 57 20.38 17.76 25.65
N VAL A 58 19.86 16.67 25.09
CA VAL A 58 20.61 15.70 24.27
C VAL A 58 19.87 15.43 22.96
N VAL A 59 20.61 15.31 21.87
CA VAL A 59 20.11 14.90 20.55
C VAL A 59 20.89 13.66 20.10
N LEU A 60 20.18 12.59 19.73
CA LEU A 60 20.76 11.52 18.95
C LEU A 60 20.74 11.91 17.47
N PHE A 61 21.74 11.53 16.70
CA PHE A 61 21.70 11.62 15.24
C PHE A 61 22.61 10.60 14.57
N THR A 62 22.43 10.42 13.26
CA THR A 62 23.25 9.55 12.42
C THR A 62 24.33 10.38 11.74
N GLN A 63 25.58 9.92 11.83
CA GLN A 63 26.68 10.42 10.99
C GLN A 63 26.98 9.39 9.91
N SER A 64 26.91 9.80 8.65
CA SER A 64 27.16 8.93 7.48
C SER A 64 28.39 9.37 6.69
N PRO A 65 29.26 8.45 6.22
CA PRO A 65 30.41 8.82 5.41
C PRO A 65 29.98 9.49 4.10
N ARG A 66 30.66 10.56 3.70
CA ARG A 66 30.30 11.43 2.57
C ARG A 66 30.59 10.80 1.19
N THR A 67 30.00 9.64 0.92
CA THR A 67 30.18 8.88 -0.33
C THR A 67 28.86 8.28 -0.80
N ALA A 68 28.75 7.92 -2.09
CA ALA A 68 27.54 7.35 -2.67
C ALA A 68 27.09 6.00 -2.06
N LYS A 69 27.99 5.30 -1.34
CA LYS A 69 27.70 4.10 -0.54
C LYS A 69 27.47 4.40 0.95
N GLY A 70 28.18 5.38 1.48
CA GLY A 70 28.06 5.79 2.88
C GLY A 70 26.78 6.54 3.17
N ASP A 71 26.24 7.27 2.20
CA ASP A 71 24.93 7.94 2.28
C ASP A 71 24.13 7.74 0.98
N PRO A 72 23.61 6.53 0.72
CA PRO A 72 22.99 6.15 -0.56
C PRO A 72 21.53 6.65 -0.67
N TYR A 73 21.30 7.94 -0.41
CA TYR A 73 19.95 8.51 -0.39
C TYR A 73 19.24 8.46 -1.75
N GLN A 74 19.96 8.22 -2.85
CA GLN A 74 19.40 8.00 -4.19
C GLN A 74 18.76 6.62 -4.41
N ASN A 75 18.93 5.70 -3.46
CA ASN A 75 18.32 4.36 -3.49
C ASN A 75 17.11 4.25 -2.55
N TYR A 76 16.56 5.37 -2.06
CA TYR A 76 15.51 5.38 -1.06
C TYR A 76 14.24 4.69 -1.61
N PRO A 77 13.60 3.78 -0.86
CA PRO A 77 13.79 3.50 0.57
C PRO A 77 14.85 2.45 0.95
N HIS A 78 15.54 1.83 -0.01
CA HIS A 78 16.64 0.90 0.25
C HIS A 78 17.92 1.63 0.68
N TYR A 79 17.85 2.19 1.89
CA TYR A 79 18.92 2.98 2.48
C TYR A 79 19.71 2.13 3.48
N VAL A 80 20.83 1.56 3.02
CA VAL A 80 21.81 0.86 3.87
C VAL A 80 23.10 1.68 3.90
N SER A 81 23.28 2.43 4.98
CA SER A 81 24.23 3.53 5.08
C SER A 81 25.63 3.04 5.49
N GLU A 82 26.44 2.54 4.55
CA GLU A 82 27.72 1.85 4.83
C GLU A 82 28.69 2.70 5.67
N GLY A 83 29.16 2.16 6.80
CA GLY A 83 30.11 2.83 7.70
C GLY A 83 29.50 3.90 8.63
N SER A 84 28.18 4.07 8.63
CA SER A 84 27.50 5.08 9.45
C SER A 84 27.42 4.74 10.93
N ARG A 85 27.35 5.76 11.78
CA ARG A 85 27.30 5.63 13.25
C ARG A 85 26.20 6.49 13.86
N ILE A 86 25.58 6.00 14.92
CA ILE A 86 24.67 6.80 15.77
C ILE A 86 25.48 7.40 16.92
N VAL A 87 25.30 8.70 17.11
CA VAL A 87 25.99 9.50 18.12
C VAL A 87 24.96 10.20 19.02
N SER A 88 25.35 10.46 20.27
CA SER A 88 24.64 11.34 21.19
C SER A 88 25.43 12.62 21.37
N PHE A 89 24.78 13.77 21.23
CA PHE A 89 25.37 15.09 21.42
C PHE A 89 24.63 15.89 22.49
N ASN A 90 25.38 16.45 23.44
CA ASN A 90 24.83 17.28 24.51
C ASN A 90 24.83 18.76 24.09
N LEU A 91 23.65 19.37 24.04
CA LEU A 91 23.46 20.74 23.55
C LEU A 91 24.09 21.81 24.45
N LYS A 92 24.35 21.48 25.74
CA LYS A 92 24.95 22.38 26.74
C LYS A 92 26.47 22.22 26.82
N THR A 93 26.97 21.00 27.02
CA THR A 93 28.42 20.74 27.15
C THR A 93 29.14 20.69 25.80
N LYS A 94 28.40 20.55 24.69
CA LYS A 94 28.91 20.31 23.33
C LYS A 94 29.74 19.02 23.21
N GLU A 95 29.57 18.09 24.14
CA GLU A 95 30.19 16.76 24.11
C GLU A 95 29.45 15.85 23.12
N LEU A 96 30.21 15.15 22.27
CA LEU A 96 29.71 14.12 21.36
C LEU A 96 30.27 12.76 21.78
N LYS A 97 29.40 11.75 21.82
CA LYS A 97 29.74 10.36 22.13
C LYS A 97 29.16 9.42 21.07
N VAL A 98 29.99 8.53 20.54
CA VAL A 98 29.55 7.46 19.62
C VAL A 98 28.96 6.31 20.44
N LEU A 99 27.71 5.93 20.17
CA LEU A 99 27.02 4.85 20.88
C LEU A 99 27.18 3.49 20.19
N THR A 100 27.35 3.48 18.87
CA THR A 100 27.29 2.26 18.04
C THR A 100 28.66 1.74 17.61
N ASN A 101 29.66 1.78 18.50
CA ASN A 101 31.03 1.34 18.17
C ASN A 101 31.15 -0.16 17.82
N ASP A 102 30.19 -0.99 18.24
CA ASP A 102 30.15 -2.43 17.91
C ASP A 102 29.49 -2.74 16.56
N PHE A 103 28.96 -1.72 15.89
CA PHE A 103 28.28 -1.82 14.59
C PHE A 103 29.22 -1.44 13.44
N ALA A 104 29.08 -2.14 12.32
CA ALA A 104 29.72 -1.77 11.07
C ALA A 104 28.93 -0.65 10.36
N SER A 105 27.63 -0.57 10.61
CA SER A 105 26.74 0.52 10.18
C SER A 105 25.54 0.62 11.11
N ALA A 106 25.13 1.82 11.51
CA ALA A 106 23.92 2.06 12.31
C ALA A 106 23.27 3.40 11.93
N PHE A 107 21.94 3.41 11.82
CA PHE A 107 21.13 4.55 11.37
C PHE A 107 19.64 4.38 11.81
N ASP A 108 18.77 5.30 11.42
CA ASP A 108 17.34 5.37 11.79
C ASP A 108 17.06 5.37 13.33
N PRO A 109 17.67 6.26 14.14
CA PRO A 109 17.44 6.32 15.59
C PRO A 109 16.01 6.76 15.96
N CYS A 110 15.35 6.02 16.85
CA CYS A 110 14.04 6.37 17.41
C CYS A 110 13.99 6.17 18.94
N THR A 111 13.91 7.28 19.68
CA THR A 111 13.85 7.31 21.16
C THR A 111 12.55 6.72 21.71
N TYR A 112 12.64 5.98 22.82
CA TYR A 112 11.50 5.41 23.57
C TYR A 112 10.76 6.49 24.37
N TRP A 113 9.63 6.12 24.98
CA TRP A 113 8.68 7.05 25.61
C TRP A 113 9.27 7.88 26.76
N ASP A 114 10.21 7.31 27.52
CA ASP A 114 10.86 7.96 28.67
C ASP A 114 12.20 8.62 28.31
N GLY A 115 12.63 8.53 27.04
CA GLY A 115 13.93 9.03 26.57
C GLY A 115 15.16 8.23 27.03
N LYS A 116 15.03 7.14 27.80
CA LYS A 116 16.19 6.43 28.37
C LYS A 116 16.74 5.30 27.51
N LYS A 117 15.99 4.87 26.49
CA LYS A 117 16.45 3.93 25.45
C LYS A 117 16.00 4.36 24.06
N PHE A 118 16.56 3.75 23.02
CA PHE A 118 16.15 3.96 21.64
C PHE A 118 16.26 2.67 20.83
N THR A 119 15.47 2.57 19.76
CA THR A 119 15.59 1.53 18.72
C THR A 119 16.20 2.11 17.46
N PHE A 120 16.86 1.29 16.65
CA PHE A 120 17.58 1.71 15.45
C PHE A 120 17.79 0.54 14.49
N ALA A 121 18.19 0.84 13.25
CA ALA A 121 18.58 -0.15 12.25
C ALA A 121 20.11 -0.27 12.19
N GLY A 122 20.64 -1.48 12.07
CA GLY A 122 22.09 -1.66 12.05
C GLY A 122 22.62 -3.03 11.62
N ILE A 123 23.85 -3.00 11.13
CA ILE A 123 24.68 -4.15 10.78
C ILE A 123 25.76 -4.30 11.86
N HIS A 124 25.72 -5.37 12.64
CA HIS A 124 26.73 -5.62 13.67
C HIS A 124 28.08 -5.99 13.04
N LYS A 125 29.22 -5.66 13.67
CA LYS A 125 30.58 -6.07 13.20
C LYS A 125 30.81 -7.59 13.15
N LYS A 126 29.82 -8.41 13.55
CA LYS A 126 29.85 -9.87 13.55
C LYS A 126 29.03 -10.49 12.39
N GLY A 127 28.43 -9.66 11.52
CA GLY A 127 27.48 -10.10 10.49
C GLY A 127 26.03 -10.06 10.98
N GLY A 128 25.15 -10.83 10.31
CA GLY A 128 23.70 -10.89 10.59
C GLY A 128 22.81 -10.04 9.66
N GLY A 129 23.40 -9.31 8.71
CA GLY A 129 22.65 -8.40 7.83
C GLY A 129 22.23 -7.11 8.54
N CYS A 130 21.30 -6.37 7.93
CA CYS A 130 20.77 -5.12 8.48
C CYS A 130 19.47 -5.40 9.25
N GLN A 131 19.57 -5.42 10.58
CA GLN A 131 18.51 -5.82 11.51
C GLN A 131 18.04 -4.64 12.38
N ILE A 132 16.94 -4.83 13.10
CA ILE A 132 16.47 -3.91 14.13
C ILE A 132 17.12 -4.25 15.48
N TRP A 133 17.52 -3.21 16.21
CA TRP A 133 18.17 -3.29 17.52
C TRP A 133 17.54 -2.29 18.49
N GLU A 134 17.74 -2.49 19.79
CA GLU A 134 17.51 -1.48 20.83
C GLU A 134 18.71 -1.39 21.78
N MET A 135 18.94 -0.20 22.36
CA MET A 135 19.91 0.01 23.44
C MET A 135 19.53 1.20 24.33
N ASN A 136 20.12 1.27 25.51
CA ASN A 136 19.96 2.41 26.43
C ASN A 136 20.68 3.67 25.89
N ILE A 137 20.25 4.85 26.33
CA ILE A 137 20.80 6.14 25.90
C ILE A 137 22.27 6.35 26.32
N ASP A 138 22.75 5.59 27.30
CA ASP A 138 24.15 5.55 27.72
C ASP A 138 25.03 4.62 26.88
N GLY A 139 24.45 3.86 25.94
CA GLY A 139 25.12 2.85 25.10
C GLY A 139 25.14 1.44 25.68
N SER A 140 24.55 1.21 26.86
CA SER A 140 24.43 -0.13 27.48
C SER A 140 23.19 -0.89 26.98
N GLY A 141 23.06 -2.16 27.38
CA GLY A 141 21.82 -2.92 27.20
C GLY A 141 21.43 -3.21 25.75
N ILE A 142 22.41 -3.41 24.86
CA ILE A 142 22.18 -3.73 23.44
C ILE A 142 21.41 -5.05 23.32
N ARG A 143 20.27 -5.02 22.63
CA ARG A 143 19.43 -6.19 22.29
C ARG A 143 19.14 -6.20 20.78
N GLN A 144 19.28 -7.35 20.16
CA GLN A 144 18.83 -7.59 18.78
C GLN A 144 17.33 -7.91 18.79
N MET A 145 16.57 -7.31 17.88
CA MET A 145 15.10 -7.44 17.82
C MET A 145 14.63 -8.30 16.65
N THR A 146 15.38 -8.35 15.54
CA THR A 146 15.05 -9.18 14.35
C THR A 146 16.21 -10.06 13.91
N ASP A 147 15.88 -11.24 13.39
CA ASP A 147 16.79 -12.11 12.62
C ASP A 147 16.13 -12.42 11.26
N TYR A 148 15.77 -11.36 10.54
CA TYR A 148 14.99 -11.44 9.32
C TYR A 148 15.87 -11.68 8.09
N LYS A 149 15.43 -12.53 7.16
CA LYS A 149 16.11 -12.81 5.89
C LYS A 149 15.83 -11.70 4.87
N GLY A 150 16.54 -10.60 5.05
CA GLY A 150 16.38 -9.39 4.24
C GLY A 150 17.00 -8.17 4.91
N THR A 151 16.48 -7.00 4.56
CA THR A 151 16.90 -5.71 5.11
C THR A 151 15.78 -5.07 5.93
N CYS A 152 16.02 -4.82 7.22
CA CYS A 152 15.11 -4.10 8.11
C CYS A 152 15.59 -2.67 8.37
N ARG A 153 14.67 -1.69 8.41
CA ARG A 153 14.97 -0.30 8.73
C ARG A 153 13.77 0.49 9.32
N SER A 154 14.00 1.76 9.69
CA SER A 154 13.00 2.69 10.26
C SER A 154 12.12 2.13 11.40
N PRO A 155 12.69 1.64 12.52
CA PRO A 155 11.90 1.17 13.65
C PRO A 155 11.30 2.34 14.46
N ILE A 156 10.02 2.22 14.84
CA ILE A 156 9.33 3.11 15.79
C ILE A 156 8.61 2.31 16.86
N TYR A 157 8.44 2.87 18.06
CA TYR A 157 7.66 2.24 19.12
C TYR A 157 6.16 2.53 18.99
N TYR A 158 5.30 1.54 19.26
CA TYR A 158 3.85 1.67 19.34
C TYR A 158 3.31 0.98 20.60
N ALA A 159 2.66 1.74 21.50
CA ALA A 159 2.40 1.33 22.88
C ALA A 159 1.07 0.55 23.09
N ALA A 160 0.74 -0.40 22.21
CA ALA A 160 -0.48 -1.20 22.36
C ALA A 160 -0.51 -1.98 23.69
N GLY A 161 -1.65 -1.94 24.38
CA GLY A 161 -1.84 -2.54 25.71
C GLY A 161 -0.96 -1.94 26.85
N SER A 162 -0.20 -0.88 26.57
CA SER A 162 1.04 -0.53 27.29
C SER A 162 1.18 0.98 27.62
N ILE A 163 0.10 1.62 28.09
CA ILE A 163 0.08 3.05 28.45
C ILE A 163 0.92 3.33 29.71
N GLU A 164 0.56 2.73 30.84
CA GLU A 164 1.36 2.80 32.08
C GLU A 164 2.46 1.73 32.09
N GLU A 165 3.56 1.97 32.79
CA GLU A 165 4.69 1.03 32.96
C GLU A 165 4.33 -0.21 33.81
N GLY A 166 5.22 -1.21 33.79
CA GLY A 166 5.13 -2.44 34.58
C GLY A 166 4.36 -3.59 33.92
N GLN A 167 3.89 -4.54 34.72
CA GLN A 167 3.26 -5.79 34.28
C GLN A 167 1.77 -5.61 33.91
N GLY A 168 1.32 -6.38 32.93
CA GLY A 168 -0.07 -6.43 32.47
C GLY A 168 -0.58 -7.87 32.42
N ARG A 169 -1.79 -8.09 32.93
CA ARG A 169 -2.45 -9.41 32.97
C ARG A 169 -2.71 -9.98 31.57
N ILE A 170 -2.65 -11.29 31.46
CA ILE A 170 -3.06 -12.08 30.29
C ILE A 170 -4.31 -12.88 30.67
N ILE A 171 -5.37 -12.78 29.87
CA ILE A 171 -6.69 -13.36 30.16
C ILE A 171 -7.23 -14.01 28.89
N TRP A 172 -7.59 -15.30 28.93
CA TRP A 172 -8.30 -15.97 27.83
C TRP A 172 -9.26 -17.06 28.30
N ARG A 173 -10.20 -17.41 27.41
CA ARG A 173 -11.35 -18.28 27.66
C ARG A 173 -11.00 -19.76 27.42
N ASP A 174 -11.47 -20.68 28.27
CA ASP A 174 -11.13 -22.12 28.16
C ASP A 174 -11.73 -22.84 26.94
N ARG A 175 -12.89 -22.40 26.43
CA ARG A 175 -13.62 -22.96 25.28
C ARG A 175 -14.44 -21.87 24.59
N TYR A 176 -14.87 -22.12 23.35
CA TYR A 176 -15.61 -21.13 22.53
C TYR A 176 -16.94 -20.68 23.13
N PHE A 177 -17.79 -21.61 23.59
CA PHE A 177 -19.11 -21.27 24.14
C PHE A 177 -19.29 -21.65 25.62
N GLU A 178 -18.65 -22.73 26.08
CA GLU A 178 -18.84 -23.32 27.43
C GLU A 178 -17.81 -22.88 28.48
N GLY A 179 -16.80 -22.08 28.10
CA GLY A 179 -15.68 -21.74 28.98
C GLY A 179 -15.87 -20.45 29.77
N ASP A 180 -15.11 -20.30 30.87
CA ASP A 180 -14.94 -19.04 31.59
C ASP A 180 -13.69 -18.28 31.13
N TRP A 181 -13.69 -16.97 31.35
CA TRP A 181 -12.50 -16.11 31.21
C TRP A 181 -11.61 -16.23 32.45
N LYS A 182 -10.34 -16.60 32.27
CA LYS A 182 -9.39 -16.79 33.37
C LYS A 182 -8.10 -16.03 33.12
N GLU A 183 -7.58 -15.43 34.18
CA GLU A 183 -6.24 -14.87 34.24
C GLU A 183 -5.20 -16.00 34.30
N ARG A 184 -4.16 -15.91 33.47
CA ARG A 184 -3.19 -17.01 33.29
C ARG A 184 -1.73 -16.58 33.33
N GLY A 185 -1.48 -15.37 33.85
CA GLY A 185 -0.15 -14.81 34.01
C GLY A 185 -0.13 -13.33 33.68
N THR A 186 1.09 -12.79 33.61
CA THR A 186 1.37 -11.40 33.33
C THR A 186 2.55 -11.27 32.37
N VAL A 187 2.60 -10.16 31.63
CA VAL A 187 3.68 -9.80 30.71
C VAL A 187 4.12 -8.36 30.95
N GLU A 188 5.39 -8.03 30.73
CA GLU A 188 5.87 -6.65 30.76
C GLU A 188 5.24 -5.81 29.65
N LYS A 189 4.69 -4.64 29.99
CA LYS A 189 4.00 -3.73 29.07
C LYS A 189 5.00 -2.86 28.28
N THR A 190 5.80 -3.47 27.43
CA THR A 190 6.77 -2.77 26.55
C THR A 190 6.18 -2.33 25.20
N GLY A 191 5.05 -2.90 24.79
CA GLY A 191 4.41 -2.61 23.51
C GLY A 191 5.14 -3.24 22.31
N PHE A 192 4.97 -2.63 21.14
CA PHE A 192 5.44 -3.12 19.85
C PHE A 192 6.50 -2.21 19.25
N ILE A 193 7.28 -2.74 18.30
CA ILE A 193 8.03 -1.95 17.33
C ILE A 193 7.36 -2.10 15.96
N ILE A 194 7.10 -1.01 15.26
CA ILE A 194 6.68 -1.01 13.84
C ILE A 194 7.91 -0.63 13.01
N PHE A 195 8.23 -1.39 11.97
CA PHE A 195 9.41 -1.15 11.14
C PHE A 195 9.14 -1.51 9.67
N ALA A 196 10.02 -1.07 8.76
CA ALA A 196 9.97 -1.43 7.34
C ALA A 196 10.98 -2.54 7.03
N GLY A 197 10.56 -3.61 6.36
CA GLY A 197 11.41 -4.73 5.96
C GLY A 197 11.21 -5.12 4.50
N SER A 198 12.29 -5.43 3.79
CA SER A 198 12.26 -6.06 2.46
C SER A 198 12.94 -7.42 2.55
N PRO A 199 12.33 -8.51 2.05
CA PRO A 199 13.03 -9.78 1.88
C PRO A 199 14.13 -9.68 0.82
N ASP A 200 15.04 -10.65 0.81
CA ASP A 200 16.04 -10.82 -0.25
C ASP A 200 15.44 -11.47 -1.52
N GLY A 201 16.03 -11.19 -2.69
CA GLY A 201 15.72 -11.90 -3.93
C GLY A 201 14.39 -11.52 -4.61
N VAL A 202 13.73 -10.46 -4.15
CA VAL A 202 12.50 -9.90 -4.75
C VAL A 202 12.79 -8.65 -5.58
N MET A 203 11.92 -8.34 -6.54
CA MET A 203 11.93 -7.08 -7.29
C MET A 203 10.59 -6.33 -7.16
N ASP A 204 10.64 -5.01 -6.98
CA ASP A 204 9.45 -4.14 -7.02
C ASP A 204 8.95 -3.89 -8.46
N GLU A 205 7.91 -3.07 -8.59
CA GLU A 205 7.28 -2.70 -9.86
C GLU A 205 8.14 -1.80 -10.77
N PHE A 206 9.31 -1.36 -10.32
CA PHE A 206 10.34 -0.69 -11.11
C PHE A 206 11.54 -1.60 -11.42
N HIS A 207 11.51 -2.85 -10.97
CA HIS A 207 12.61 -3.82 -11.02
C HIS A 207 13.82 -3.46 -10.15
N ASN A 208 13.62 -2.66 -9.09
CA ASN A 208 14.62 -2.51 -8.04
C ASN A 208 14.72 -3.81 -7.23
N PRO A 209 15.90 -4.23 -6.74
CA PRO A 209 16.10 -5.50 -6.05
C PRO A 209 15.66 -5.47 -4.57
N TYR A 210 14.50 -4.86 -4.29
CA TYR A 210 13.89 -4.74 -2.97
C TYR A 210 12.40 -4.42 -3.10
N ALA A 211 11.60 -4.84 -2.13
CA ALA A 211 10.19 -4.46 -1.99
C ALA A 211 9.85 -4.38 -0.49
N TYR A 212 9.86 -3.16 0.06
CA TYR A 212 9.62 -2.96 1.50
C TYR A 212 8.14 -3.07 1.86
N ASN A 213 7.84 -3.70 2.99
CA ASN A 213 6.55 -3.63 3.64
C ASN A 213 6.71 -3.34 5.14
N LEU A 214 5.62 -2.92 5.80
CA LEU A 214 5.65 -2.68 7.23
C LEU A 214 5.35 -3.98 8.00
N PHE A 215 6.01 -4.11 9.15
CA PHE A 215 5.87 -5.22 10.09
C PHE A 215 5.58 -4.66 11.49
N ARG A 216 4.73 -5.36 12.25
CA ARG A 216 4.61 -5.19 13.70
C ARG A 216 5.42 -6.26 14.43
N LEU A 217 6.17 -5.85 15.44
CA LEU A 217 7.08 -6.68 16.22
C LEU A 217 6.64 -6.70 17.68
N ASP A 218 6.30 -7.89 18.18
CA ASP A 218 6.05 -8.13 19.59
C ASP A 218 7.38 -8.27 20.33
N THR A 219 7.59 -7.43 21.34
CA THR A 219 8.87 -7.30 22.05
C THR A 219 9.08 -8.33 23.16
N GLN A 220 8.05 -9.15 23.43
CA GLN A 220 7.99 -10.19 24.48
C GLN A 220 7.57 -11.55 23.89
N GLY A 221 8.18 -11.95 22.77
CA GLY A 221 7.96 -13.27 22.15
C GLY A 221 6.54 -13.55 21.65
N GLY A 222 5.69 -12.54 21.50
CA GLY A 222 4.27 -12.70 21.16
C GLY A 222 3.31 -12.49 22.33
N HIS A 223 3.82 -12.38 23.57
CA HIS A 223 2.97 -12.29 24.76
C HIS A 223 2.32 -10.89 24.98
N VAL A 224 2.80 -9.82 24.33
CA VAL A 224 2.04 -8.54 24.32
C VAL A 224 0.76 -8.69 23.48
N THR A 225 0.84 -9.44 22.39
CA THR A 225 -0.31 -9.82 21.56
C THR A 225 -1.24 -10.76 22.31
N GLU A 226 -0.70 -11.76 23.03
CA GLU A 226 -1.49 -12.64 23.89
C GLU A 226 -2.25 -11.89 24.98
N ARG A 227 -1.63 -10.86 25.58
CA ARG A 227 -2.29 -9.94 26.51
C ARG A 227 -3.45 -9.16 25.88
N ILE A 228 -3.38 -8.84 24.58
CA ILE A 228 -4.40 -8.06 23.87
C ILE A 228 -5.52 -8.96 23.37
N THR A 229 -5.19 -10.09 22.72
CA THR A 229 -6.12 -10.93 21.96
C THR A 229 -6.48 -12.25 22.65
N GLY A 230 -5.64 -12.74 23.57
CA GLY A 230 -5.73 -14.08 24.14
C GLY A 230 -4.93 -15.17 23.39
N HIS A 231 -4.11 -14.80 22.40
CA HIS A 231 -3.17 -15.72 21.72
C HIS A 231 -1.89 -14.99 21.30
N VAL A 232 -0.75 -15.69 21.32
CA VAL A 232 0.55 -15.15 20.87
C VAL A 232 0.55 -14.70 19.40
N LEU A 233 1.43 -13.77 19.04
CA LEU A 233 1.55 -13.24 17.68
C LEU A 233 1.94 -14.34 16.68
N SER A 234 1.07 -14.64 15.72
CA SER A 234 1.37 -15.51 14.58
C SER A 234 2.10 -14.75 13.48
N GLY A 235 3.21 -15.31 12.99
CA GLY A 235 4.01 -14.70 11.94
C GLY A 235 5.36 -15.41 11.78
N ILE A 236 6.46 -14.64 11.79
CA ILE A 236 7.83 -15.16 11.89
C ILE A 236 8.29 -14.98 13.32
N GLU A 237 8.61 -16.08 14.00
CA GLU A 237 9.11 -16.09 15.37
C GLU A 237 10.64 -16.04 15.40
N PHE A 238 11.20 -15.32 16.37
CA PHE A 238 12.63 -15.32 16.71
C PHE A 238 12.82 -15.77 18.17
N PRO A 239 12.65 -17.07 18.51
CA PRO A 239 12.68 -17.54 19.90
C PRO A 239 13.99 -17.21 20.63
N HIS A 240 15.10 -17.19 19.89
CA HIS A 240 16.42 -16.86 20.43
C HIS A 240 16.62 -15.36 20.77
N LEU A 241 15.72 -14.48 20.31
CA LEU A 241 15.66 -13.04 20.63
C LEU A 241 14.50 -12.69 21.58
N ASN A 242 13.60 -13.64 21.85
CA ASN A 242 12.31 -13.43 22.50
C ASN A 242 11.49 -12.33 21.80
N THR A 243 11.36 -12.41 20.48
CA THR A 243 10.56 -11.49 19.64
C THR A 243 9.82 -12.27 18.54
N SER A 244 8.74 -11.68 18.03
CA SER A 244 7.96 -12.23 16.91
C SER A 244 7.50 -11.10 16.00
N ILE A 245 7.43 -11.31 14.68
CA ILE A 245 7.00 -10.30 13.70
C ILE A 245 5.82 -10.78 12.85
N ASP A 246 4.89 -9.88 12.57
CA ASP A 246 3.75 -10.05 11.66
C ASP A 246 3.81 -8.97 10.58
N GLN A 247 3.61 -9.36 9.32
CA GLN A 247 3.55 -8.41 8.19
C GLN A 247 2.18 -7.74 8.20
N ILE A 248 2.15 -6.41 8.17
CA ILE A 248 0.89 -5.65 8.26
C ILE A 248 0.50 -4.99 6.95
N THR A 249 1.45 -4.72 6.04
CA THR A 249 1.15 -4.22 4.70
C THR A 249 1.64 -5.19 3.63
N TYR A 250 0.94 -5.25 2.50
CA TYR A 250 1.18 -6.23 1.43
C TYR A 250 1.33 -5.57 0.04
N ASN A 251 1.92 -4.39 -0.03
CA ASN A 251 2.17 -3.70 -1.29
C ASN A 251 3.24 -4.45 -2.12
N VAL A 252 3.06 -4.54 -3.44
CA VAL A 252 4.06 -5.14 -4.36
C VAL A 252 5.26 -4.19 -4.56
N SER A 253 5.02 -2.89 -4.39
CA SER A 253 6.05 -1.86 -4.27
C SER A 253 6.33 -1.51 -2.80
N SER A 254 7.27 -0.60 -2.56
CA SER A 254 7.75 -0.31 -1.21
C SER A 254 6.82 0.58 -0.35
N ASN A 255 6.55 0.16 0.89
CA ASN A 255 6.00 0.96 2.00
C ASN A 255 7.10 1.20 3.05
N TYR A 256 7.29 2.46 3.49
CA TYR A 256 8.45 2.84 4.30
C TYR A 256 8.24 4.11 5.15
N ASP A 257 9.20 4.38 6.04
CA ASP A 257 9.19 5.50 7.01
C ASP A 257 7.92 5.59 7.88
N PRO A 258 7.62 4.55 8.69
CA PRO A 258 6.53 4.61 9.65
C PRO A 258 6.75 5.72 10.70
N ALA A 259 5.66 6.40 11.05
CA ALA A 259 5.56 7.46 12.04
C ALA A 259 4.20 7.37 12.76
N LEU A 260 4.05 8.08 13.88
CA LEU A 260 2.83 8.05 14.70
C LEU A 260 1.89 9.20 14.33
N THR A 261 0.58 8.91 14.25
CA THR A 261 -0.46 9.94 14.10
C THR A 261 -1.01 10.39 15.47
N PRO A 262 -1.58 11.61 15.59
CA PRO A 262 -2.28 12.06 16.80
C PRO A 262 -3.49 11.20 17.20
N ASP A 263 -4.03 10.40 16.27
CA ASP A 263 -5.18 9.52 16.48
C ASP A 263 -4.83 8.04 16.67
N GLY A 264 -3.53 7.69 16.80
CA GLY A 264 -3.09 6.34 17.19
C GLY A 264 -2.93 5.34 16.05
N ASN A 265 -2.70 5.83 14.84
CA ASN A 265 -2.43 5.07 13.64
C ASN A 265 -0.97 5.22 13.20
N ILE A 266 -0.57 4.46 12.18
CA ILE A 266 0.74 4.52 11.56
C ILE A 266 0.64 5.36 10.28
N LEU A 267 1.37 6.47 10.24
CA LEU A 267 1.64 7.27 9.04
C LEU A 267 2.87 6.71 8.34
N PHE A 268 2.86 6.61 7.02
CA PHE A 268 4.02 6.15 6.25
C PHE A 268 3.99 6.67 4.80
N SER A 269 5.07 6.42 4.07
CA SER A 269 5.16 6.67 2.64
C SER A 269 4.95 5.37 1.87
N SER A 270 4.08 5.40 0.86
CA SER A 270 3.76 4.23 0.03
C SER A 270 4.07 4.52 -1.44
N VAL A 271 4.86 3.65 -2.08
CA VAL A 271 5.05 3.66 -3.53
C VAL A 271 3.86 2.97 -4.19
N GLN A 272 3.15 3.66 -5.07
CA GLN A 272 2.09 3.08 -5.87
C GLN A 272 2.51 3.11 -7.35
N ALA A 273 2.90 1.95 -7.88
CA ALA A 273 3.44 1.81 -9.24
C ALA A 273 2.68 0.78 -10.11
N ASN A 274 1.50 0.33 -9.65
CA ASN A 274 0.59 -0.60 -10.34
C ASN A 274 0.33 -0.21 -11.81
N GLY A 275 1.00 -0.92 -12.72
CA GLY A 275 0.83 -0.80 -14.17
C GLY A 275 1.22 0.57 -14.73
N SER A 276 0.46 1.04 -15.73
CA SER A 276 0.65 2.35 -16.36
C SER A 276 0.09 3.55 -15.56
N ARG A 277 -0.25 3.38 -14.28
CA ARG A 277 -0.84 4.45 -13.45
C ARG A 277 0.06 5.70 -13.41
N ALA A 278 -0.58 6.87 -13.35
CA ALA A 278 0.08 8.17 -13.32
C ALA A 278 1.16 8.31 -14.42
N GLU A 279 0.74 8.22 -15.69
CA GLU A 279 1.61 8.35 -16.88
C GLU A 279 2.76 7.31 -16.89
N GLY A 280 2.51 6.12 -16.35
CA GLY A 280 3.51 5.04 -16.22
C GLY A 280 4.59 5.28 -15.15
N LYS A 281 4.62 6.47 -14.53
CA LYS A 281 5.64 6.87 -13.54
C LYS A 281 5.33 6.38 -12.14
N GLY A 282 4.07 6.09 -11.82
CA GLY A 282 3.62 5.89 -10.44
C GLY A 282 3.64 7.19 -9.62
N ARG A 283 3.37 7.07 -8.32
CA ARG A 283 3.47 8.16 -7.33
C ARG A 283 3.86 7.60 -5.97
N VAL A 284 4.52 8.41 -5.14
CA VAL A 284 4.68 8.13 -3.70
C VAL A 284 3.65 8.93 -2.94
N LEU A 285 2.72 8.26 -2.27
CA LEU A 285 1.74 8.93 -1.40
C LEU A 285 2.17 8.91 0.06
N LEU A 286 1.62 9.85 0.82
CA LEU A 286 1.51 9.77 2.26
C LEU A 286 0.23 9.00 2.58
N GLU A 287 0.37 7.91 3.33
CA GLU A 287 -0.70 6.96 3.68
C GLU A 287 -0.76 6.79 5.20
N VAL A 288 -1.93 6.43 5.72
CA VAL A 288 -2.06 5.95 7.10
C VAL A 288 -2.81 4.63 7.15
N ASP A 289 -2.44 3.79 8.10
CA ASP A 289 -3.08 2.51 8.38
C ASP A 289 -3.10 2.26 9.90
N ASN A 290 -3.94 1.34 10.35
CA ASN A 290 -3.87 0.79 11.70
C ASN A 290 -2.54 0.01 11.88
N TRP A 291 -2.11 -0.14 13.13
CA TRP A 291 -0.86 -0.82 13.49
C TRP A 291 -0.85 -2.33 13.19
N ASP A 292 -1.99 -2.89 12.80
CA ASP A 292 -2.21 -4.26 12.37
C ASP A 292 -2.56 -4.41 10.88
N GLY A 293 -2.62 -3.32 10.11
CA GLY A 293 -2.87 -3.36 8.66
C GLY A 293 -4.35 -3.40 8.25
N ALA A 294 -5.27 -3.10 9.16
CA ALA A 294 -6.71 -3.29 8.96
C ALA A 294 -7.38 -2.26 8.03
N TYR A 295 -6.84 -1.04 7.89
CA TYR A 295 -7.53 0.06 7.19
C TYR A 295 -6.58 1.10 6.56
N PRO A 296 -5.76 0.71 5.57
CA PRO A 296 -4.90 1.65 4.84
C PRO A 296 -5.72 2.66 4.04
N ARG A 297 -5.42 3.95 4.18
CA ARG A 297 -6.12 5.06 3.52
C ARG A 297 -5.19 6.20 3.13
N ALA A 298 -5.38 6.74 1.94
CA ALA A 298 -4.57 7.82 1.40
C ALA A 298 -4.77 9.14 2.15
N ILE A 299 -3.68 9.83 2.48
CA ILE A 299 -3.69 11.18 3.05
C ILE A 299 -3.45 12.23 1.96
N TYR A 300 -2.34 12.13 1.21
CA TYR A 300 -1.98 13.12 0.19
C TYR A 300 -0.92 12.61 -0.81
N GLY A 301 -0.98 13.09 -2.05
CA GLY A 301 0.04 12.88 -3.09
C GLY A 301 -0.26 11.78 -4.12
N ASN A 302 -1.42 11.14 -4.06
CA ASN A 302 -1.78 10.01 -4.93
C ASN A 302 -2.78 10.37 -6.04
N CYS A 303 -3.69 11.31 -5.79
CA CYS A 303 -4.79 11.63 -6.71
C CYS A 303 -4.33 12.62 -7.80
N PRO A 304 -4.93 12.60 -9.01
CA PRO A 304 -4.40 13.32 -10.19
C PRO A 304 -4.02 14.79 -9.94
N ASP A 305 -4.91 15.55 -9.31
CA ASP A 305 -4.79 17.00 -9.11
C ASP A 305 -3.99 17.40 -7.85
N GLU A 306 -3.40 16.45 -7.12
CA GLU A 306 -2.60 16.75 -5.92
C GLU A 306 -1.17 17.21 -6.26
N ILE A 307 -0.65 18.16 -5.48
CA ILE A 307 0.61 18.86 -5.76
C ILE A 307 1.83 17.93 -5.57
N GLY A 308 2.90 18.21 -6.31
CA GLY A 308 4.17 17.48 -6.29
C GLY A 308 4.29 16.37 -7.33
N GLY A 309 3.17 15.88 -7.88
CA GLY A 309 3.19 14.86 -8.95
C GLY A 309 4.06 13.64 -8.60
N ALA A 310 5.09 13.39 -9.41
CA ALA A 310 6.04 12.28 -9.28
C ALA A 310 7.23 12.53 -8.32
N CYS A 311 7.27 13.66 -7.61
CA CYS A 311 8.22 13.87 -6.52
C CYS A 311 8.12 12.74 -5.49
N GLY A 312 9.26 12.38 -4.89
CA GLY A 312 9.28 11.48 -3.74
C GLY A 312 8.76 12.22 -2.50
N ARG A 313 8.03 11.51 -1.65
CA ARG A 313 7.53 12.02 -0.37
C ARG A 313 8.04 11.06 0.70
N SER A 314 8.86 11.54 1.64
CA SER A 314 9.52 10.67 2.62
C SER A 314 9.70 11.35 3.98
N GLN A 315 10.06 10.55 4.99
CA GLN A 315 10.46 11.01 6.33
C GLN A 315 9.40 11.88 7.02
N ALA A 316 8.12 11.61 6.74
CA ALA A 316 7.00 12.44 7.16
C ALA A 316 6.77 12.39 8.67
N LYS A 317 6.49 13.55 9.28
CA LYS A 317 6.15 13.72 10.71
C LYS A 317 5.10 14.81 10.88
N ILE A 318 4.43 14.84 12.03
CA ILE A 318 3.36 15.80 12.31
C ILE A 318 3.81 16.79 13.40
N THR A 319 3.64 18.08 13.16
CA THR A 319 3.89 19.14 14.17
C THR A 319 2.83 19.11 15.27
N PHE A 320 3.16 19.63 16.44
CA PHE A 320 2.28 19.53 17.61
C PHE A 320 1.33 20.73 17.73
N GLY A 321 1.79 21.97 17.59
CA GLY A 321 0.94 23.17 17.73
C GLY A 321 -0.04 23.37 16.57
N ASP A 322 0.45 23.44 15.33
CA ASP A 322 -0.37 23.74 14.14
C ASP A 322 -0.79 22.49 13.33
N ARG A 323 -0.43 21.29 13.82
CA ARG A 323 -0.88 19.97 13.32
C ARG A 323 -0.72 19.85 11.79
N LYS A 324 0.49 20.16 11.31
CA LYS A 324 0.93 20.00 9.93
C LYS A 324 1.71 18.71 9.75
N LEU A 325 1.37 17.98 8.69
CA LEU A 325 2.13 16.86 8.16
C LEU A 325 3.30 17.42 7.32
N VAL A 326 4.49 17.46 7.92
CA VAL A 326 5.74 17.93 7.32
C VAL A 326 6.49 16.74 6.74
N TYR A 327 6.98 16.85 5.51
CA TYR A 327 7.70 15.78 4.80
C TYR A 327 8.82 16.32 3.92
N VAL A 328 9.77 15.43 3.58
CA VAL A 328 10.78 15.69 2.55
C VAL A 328 10.12 15.47 1.20
N GLU A 329 10.05 16.52 0.39
CA GLU A 329 9.63 16.46 -1.01
C GLU A 329 10.86 16.46 -1.91
N SER A 330 11.18 15.29 -2.46
CA SER A 330 12.38 15.09 -3.27
C SER A 330 12.09 15.20 -4.77
N PRO A 331 12.98 15.85 -5.55
CA PRO A 331 12.75 16.07 -6.99
C PRO A 331 12.76 14.76 -7.81
N TYR A 332 13.29 13.68 -7.25
CA TYR A 332 13.29 12.34 -7.83
C TYR A 332 12.63 11.35 -6.86
N MET A 333 11.82 10.44 -7.39
CA MET A 333 10.99 9.54 -6.59
C MET A 333 11.77 8.69 -5.57
N ASN A 334 12.99 8.29 -5.92
CA ASN A 334 13.89 7.44 -5.14
C ASN A 334 14.91 8.22 -4.28
N TRP A 335 14.76 9.54 -4.13
CA TRP A 335 15.66 10.36 -3.31
C TRP A 335 15.12 10.57 -1.90
N GLY A 336 15.95 10.31 -0.90
CA GLY A 336 15.72 10.62 0.53
C GLY A 336 16.13 12.04 0.95
N VAL A 337 16.43 12.93 0.01
CA VAL A 337 16.78 14.34 0.25
C VAL A 337 16.03 15.25 -0.73
N GLY A 338 15.71 16.46 -0.32
CA GLY A 338 14.89 17.35 -1.14
C GLY A 338 14.60 18.70 -0.50
N GLN A 339 13.42 19.23 -0.78
CA GLN A 339 12.86 20.40 -0.11
C GLN A 339 11.96 19.94 1.05
N LEU A 340 11.52 20.86 1.91
CA LEU A 340 10.48 20.55 2.89
C LEU A 340 9.14 21.12 2.42
N ALA A 341 8.12 20.27 2.46
CA ALA A 341 6.74 20.65 2.18
C ALA A 341 5.84 20.20 3.34
N ALA A 342 4.66 20.79 3.42
CA ALA A 342 3.66 20.41 4.41
C ALA A 342 2.23 20.51 3.88
N VAL A 343 1.33 19.73 4.49
CA VAL A 343 -0.13 19.87 4.40
C VAL A 343 -0.72 19.81 5.81
N SER A 344 -1.92 20.32 6.03
CA SER A 344 -2.59 20.13 7.34
C SER A 344 -2.92 18.66 7.56
N TRP A 345 -2.65 18.11 8.76
CA TRP A 345 -3.10 16.77 9.14
C TRP A 345 -4.64 16.68 9.20
N ASP A 346 -5.29 17.72 9.70
CA ASP A 346 -6.76 17.75 9.87
C ASP A 346 -7.51 17.96 8.55
N ALA A 347 -6.87 18.61 7.57
CA ALA A 347 -7.45 18.88 6.26
C ALA A 347 -6.42 18.76 5.13
N PRO A 348 -5.90 17.54 4.83
CA PRO A 348 -4.79 17.31 3.92
C PRO A 348 -5.23 17.48 2.47
N TYR A 349 -5.28 18.73 1.99
CA TYR A 349 -5.71 19.10 0.64
C TYR A 349 -4.83 20.23 0.09
N ASN A 350 -4.84 20.44 -1.23
CA ASN A 350 -4.09 21.49 -1.92
C ASN A 350 -4.24 22.88 -1.29
N LYS A 351 -5.41 23.22 -0.75
CA LYS A 351 -5.66 24.51 -0.05
C LYS A 351 -4.84 24.72 1.24
N THR A 352 -4.22 23.66 1.75
CA THR A 352 -3.35 23.66 2.95
C THR A 352 -1.91 23.29 2.63
N TYR A 353 -1.60 23.03 1.35
CA TYR A 353 -0.26 22.73 0.91
C TYR A 353 0.61 23.99 1.00
N GLU A 354 1.79 23.85 1.61
CA GLU A 354 2.81 24.88 1.65
C GLU A 354 4.19 24.25 1.38
N ARG A 355 5.01 24.93 0.58
CA ARG A 355 6.45 24.66 0.54
C ARG A 355 7.07 25.43 1.72
N LEU A 356 7.64 24.70 2.68
CA LEU A 356 8.20 25.27 3.90
C LEU A 356 9.53 25.97 3.64
N THR A 357 10.38 25.38 2.78
CA THR A 357 11.68 25.92 2.42
C THR A 357 11.56 26.95 1.31
N LYS A 358 12.05 28.16 1.57
CA LYS A 358 11.99 29.33 0.69
C LYS A 358 13.34 29.65 0.05
N ASP A 359 14.41 29.00 0.51
CA ASP A 359 15.69 28.95 -0.16
C ASP A 359 15.71 27.83 -1.22
N ASP A 360 16.11 28.16 -2.44
CA ASP A 360 16.32 27.20 -3.54
C ASP A 360 17.77 26.69 -3.62
N GLY A 361 18.63 27.12 -2.68
CA GLY A 361 20.09 26.91 -2.75
C GLY A 361 20.60 25.61 -2.12
N GLY A 362 19.88 25.05 -1.15
CA GLY A 362 20.33 23.89 -0.37
C GLY A 362 19.35 22.72 -0.36
N LEU A 363 19.81 21.58 0.17
CA LEU A 363 19.03 20.36 0.36
C LEU A 363 18.71 20.14 1.83
N TYR A 364 17.49 19.65 2.09
CA TYR A 364 16.98 19.29 3.41
C TYR A 364 16.67 17.80 3.48
N ARG A 365 16.80 17.24 4.68
CA ARG A 365 16.35 15.88 5.03
C ARG A 365 15.98 15.76 6.50
N SER A 366 15.26 14.69 6.81
CA SER A 366 14.98 14.22 8.18
C SER A 366 14.42 15.29 9.14
N PRO A 367 13.30 15.96 8.79
CA PRO A 367 12.66 16.92 9.69
C PRO A 367 12.18 16.23 10.98
N TYR A 368 12.39 16.87 12.12
CA TYR A 368 11.94 16.41 13.42
C TYR A 368 11.24 17.55 14.20
N PRO A 369 9.90 17.67 14.09
CA PRO A 369 9.12 18.58 14.91
C PRO A 369 9.21 18.23 16.40
N LEU A 370 9.24 19.25 17.25
CA LEU A 370 9.16 19.14 18.71
C LEU A 370 7.78 19.62 19.23
N PRO A 371 7.30 19.10 20.37
CA PRO A 371 6.14 19.65 21.04
C PRO A 371 6.20 21.15 21.33
N ASP A 372 7.39 21.70 21.63
CA ASP A 372 7.62 23.14 21.83
C ASP A 372 7.62 24.01 20.54
N ASP A 373 7.04 23.50 19.45
CA ASP A 373 6.86 24.14 18.13
C ASP A 373 8.16 24.51 17.38
N ARG A 374 9.32 24.10 17.91
CA ARG A 374 10.58 24.08 17.15
C ARG A 374 10.65 22.85 16.25
N MET A 375 11.60 22.85 15.33
CA MET A 375 11.92 21.69 14.49
C MET A 375 13.44 21.60 14.29
N LEU A 376 13.98 20.40 14.41
CA LEU A 376 15.33 20.10 13.93
C LEU A 376 15.27 19.62 12.48
N VAL A 377 16.26 19.99 11.68
CA VAL A 377 16.43 19.53 10.30
C VAL A 377 17.89 19.16 10.06
N SER A 378 18.13 18.27 9.10
CA SER A 378 19.44 18.12 8.48
C SER A 378 19.45 18.92 7.19
N TYR A 379 20.46 19.76 6.99
CA TYR A 379 20.54 20.72 5.90
C TYR A 379 21.96 20.81 5.32
N ALA A 380 22.04 20.95 4.00
CA ALA A 380 23.27 21.16 3.26
C ALA A 380 23.13 22.30 2.24
N GLU A 381 23.84 23.42 2.46
CA GLU A 381 23.92 24.51 1.46
C GLU A 381 24.74 24.07 0.23
N ARG A 382 25.85 23.34 0.45
CA ARG A 382 26.80 22.93 -0.60
C ARG A 382 27.23 21.47 -0.49
N GLY A 383 26.28 20.58 -0.17
CA GLY A 383 26.51 19.13 -0.09
C GLY A 383 27.22 18.64 1.19
N ASP A 384 27.26 19.47 2.22
CA ASP A 384 27.74 19.18 3.58
C ASP A 384 26.53 19.20 4.52
N PHE A 385 26.04 18.05 4.96
CA PHE A 385 24.83 17.96 5.78
C PHE A 385 25.16 18.13 7.26
N GLY A 386 24.66 19.22 7.87
CA GLY A 386 24.71 19.46 9.31
C GLY A 386 23.34 19.41 9.98
N ILE A 387 23.30 19.36 11.32
CA ILE A 387 22.07 19.50 12.12
C ILE A 387 21.82 20.96 12.44
N TYR A 388 20.61 21.46 12.14
CA TYR A 388 20.20 22.85 12.36
C TYR A 388 18.84 22.93 13.05
N TRP A 389 18.61 23.99 13.82
CA TRP A 389 17.27 24.46 14.15
C TRP A 389 16.64 25.07 12.91
N PHE A 390 15.42 24.69 12.57
CA PHE A 390 14.69 25.28 11.44
C PHE A 390 14.06 26.62 11.83
N ASP A 391 14.28 27.65 11.01
CA ASP A 391 13.64 28.95 11.15
C ASP A 391 12.27 28.90 10.45
N CYS A 392 11.24 28.48 11.19
CA CYS A 392 9.86 28.37 10.69
C CYS A 392 9.31 29.70 10.13
N LYS A 393 9.82 30.85 10.59
CA LYS A 393 9.36 32.18 10.15
C LYS A 393 9.92 32.51 8.77
N ASN A 394 11.22 32.34 8.60
CA ASN A 394 11.91 32.66 7.35
C ASN A 394 11.89 31.49 6.35
N GLY A 395 11.51 30.28 6.77
CA GLY A 395 11.40 29.09 5.92
C GLY A 395 12.75 28.60 5.42
N LYS A 396 13.71 28.41 6.33
CA LYS A 396 15.09 27.97 6.01
C LYS A 396 15.80 27.37 7.22
N ALA A 397 16.98 26.79 7.03
CA ALA A 397 17.89 26.47 8.13
C ALA A 397 18.28 27.73 8.93
N GLY A 398 18.23 27.62 10.26
CA GLY A 398 18.52 28.68 11.23
C GLY A 398 19.85 28.45 11.95
N GLU A 399 19.81 28.37 13.28
CA GLU A 399 21.01 28.18 14.10
C GLU A 399 21.60 26.76 13.92
N LEU A 400 22.92 26.69 13.73
CA LEU A 400 23.67 25.44 13.66
C LEU A 400 23.70 24.75 15.04
N VAL A 401 23.32 23.48 15.09
CA VAL A 401 23.42 22.65 16.30
C VAL A 401 24.76 21.92 16.33
N TYR A 402 25.09 21.23 15.24
CA TYR A 402 26.33 20.47 15.05
C TYR A 402 26.56 20.21 13.55
N ASN A 403 27.80 20.28 13.09
CA ASN A 403 28.22 19.87 11.75
C ASN A 403 29.69 19.42 11.81
N ASP A 404 29.97 18.18 11.43
CA ASP A 404 31.33 17.65 11.24
C ASP A 404 31.64 17.52 9.73
N PRO A 405 32.56 18.32 9.17
CA PRO A 405 32.85 18.32 7.72
C PRO A 405 33.27 16.97 7.13
N GLU A 406 33.69 15.99 7.94
CA GLU A 406 34.03 14.64 7.48
C GLU A 406 32.80 13.72 7.33
N TRP A 407 31.62 14.15 7.81
CA TRP A 407 30.39 13.35 7.87
C TRP A 407 29.19 14.10 7.26
N ASN A 408 28.21 13.36 6.78
CA ASN A 408 26.85 13.89 6.63
C ASN A 408 26.10 13.61 7.94
N ASP A 409 25.77 14.66 8.68
CA ASP A 409 24.99 14.59 9.92
C ASP A 409 23.49 14.70 9.61
N HIS A 410 22.73 13.63 9.87
CA HIS A 410 21.29 13.57 9.58
C HIS A 410 20.50 12.74 10.61
N GLN A 411 19.19 12.62 10.41
CA GLN A 411 18.28 11.92 11.33
C GLN A 411 18.35 12.42 12.79
N PRO A 412 18.17 13.74 13.06
CA PRO A 412 18.10 14.25 14.42
C PRO A 412 16.90 13.65 15.17
N ALA A 413 17.18 12.97 16.28
CA ALA A 413 16.23 12.35 17.19
C ALA A 413 16.47 12.90 18.61
N PRO A 414 15.87 14.06 18.96
CA PRO A 414 16.02 14.66 20.28
C PRO A 414 15.50 13.75 21.40
N VAL A 415 16.16 13.83 22.57
CA VAL A 415 15.82 13.06 23.77
C VAL A 415 14.88 13.88 24.64
N TYR A 416 13.65 13.40 24.81
CA TYR A 416 12.60 14.01 25.62
C TYR A 416 11.52 12.97 25.96
N ILE A 417 10.61 13.27 26.89
CA ILE A 417 9.50 12.38 27.24
C ILE A 417 8.40 12.50 26.19
N LYS A 418 8.06 11.40 25.51
CA LYS A 418 7.01 11.35 24.48
C LYS A 418 5.70 10.90 25.09
N TYR A 419 4.63 11.67 24.86
CA TYR A 419 3.29 11.19 25.17
C TYR A 419 2.93 10.00 24.26
N LYS A 420 2.31 8.97 24.84
CA LYS A 420 1.88 7.78 24.09
C LYS A 420 0.59 8.10 23.34
N PRO A 421 0.49 7.84 22.02
CA PRO A 421 -0.79 7.93 21.34
C PRO A 421 -1.74 6.83 21.83
N ARG A 422 -3.04 6.96 21.54
CA ARG A 422 -4.00 5.88 21.77
C ARG A 422 -3.59 4.63 20.99
N TRP A 423 -3.92 3.45 21.50
CA TRP A 423 -3.81 2.21 20.74
C TRP A 423 -5.20 1.73 20.29
N ILE A 424 -5.27 1.15 19.10
CA ILE A 424 -6.51 0.65 18.49
C ILE A 424 -6.61 -0.86 18.76
N ASN A 425 -7.81 -1.38 19.04
CA ASN A 425 -8.02 -2.83 19.18
C ASN A 425 -7.73 -3.52 17.84
N THR A 426 -7.00 -4.64 17.88
CA THR A 426 -6.76 -5.49 16.70
C THR A 426 -7.75 -6.66 16.70
N PHE A 427 -8.22 -7.05 15.50
CA PHE A 427 -9.07 -8.23 15.30
C PHE A 427 -8.31 -9.36 14.60
N THR A 428 -6.97 -9.31 14.60
CA THR A 428 -6.09 -10.37 14.08
C THR A 428 -4.91 -10.61 15.02
N ALA A 429 -4.66 -11.86 15.37
CA ALA A 429 -3.44 -12.26 16.08
C ALA A 429 -2.25 -12.49 15.12
N GLY A 430 -2.34 -12.01 13.87
CA GLY A 430 -1.31 -12.09 12.84
C GLY A 430 -1.65 -13.12 11.76
N LYS A 431 -0.62 -13.60 11.04
CA LYS A 431 -0.76 -14.53 9.89
C LYS A 431 -1.74 -15.67 10.20
N ASN A 432 -2.73 -15.87 9.33
CA ASN A 432 -3.80 -16.87 9.44
C ASN A 432 -4.81 -16.69 10.60
N PHE A 433 -4.56 -15.79 11.56
CA PHE A 433 -5.38 -15.69 12.78
C PHE A 433 -6.37 -14.52 12.73
N GLY A 434 -7.66 -14.86 12.75
CA GLY A 434 -8.73 -13.92 13.08
C GLY A 434 -8.96 -13.83 14.60
N VAL A 435 -9.77 -12.86 15.03
CA VAL A 435 -10.33 -12.76 16.40
C VAL A 435 -11.81 -12.41 16.26
N THR A 436 -12.70 -13.24 16.80
CA THR A 436 -14.15 -13.10 16.54
C THR A 436 -14.75 -11.80 17.05
N THR A 437 -15.72 -11.25 16.30
CA THR A 437 -16.50 -10.09 16.77
C THR A 437 -17.46 -10.43 17.93
N VAL A 438 -17.89 -11.69 18.06
CA VAL A 438 -18.88 -12.13 19.06
C VAL A 438 -18.26 -12.40 20.44
N THR A 439 -17.24 -13.25 20.51
CA THR A 439 -16.61 -13.69 21.77
C THR A 439 -15.20 -13.14 21.97
N TYR A 440 -14.63 -12.43 21.00
CA TYR A 440 -13.25 -11.94 21.01
C TYR A 440 -12.23 -13.04 21.31
N GLN A 441 -12.38 -14.19 20.62
CA GLN A 441 -11.49 -15.33 20.73
C GLN A 441 -10.65 -15.48 19.45
N PRO A 442 -9.32 -15.66 19.54
CA PRO A 442 -8.48 -15.92 18.38
C PRO A 442 -8.70 -17.30 17.78
N PHE A 443 -8.58 -17.42 16.46
CA PHE A 443 -8.72 -18.68 15.72
C PHE A 443 -7.83 -18.71 14.47
N ASP A 444 -7.21 -19.87 14.18
CA ASP A 444 -6.39 -20.08 12.98
C ASP A 444 -7.26 -20.65 11.85
N GLN A 445 -7.53 -19.85 10.82
CA GLN A 445 -8.33 -20.25 9.67
C GLN A 445 -7.73 -21.48 8.95
N VAL A 446 -6.41 -21.63 8.96
CA VAL A 446 -5.72 -22.67 8.17
C VAL A 446 -5.49 -23.93 9.01
N LYS A 447 -4.81 -23.81 10.16
CA LYS A 447 -4.38 -24.98 10.94
C LYS A 447 -5.50 -25.60 11.78
N VAL A 448 -6.51 -24.82 12.17
CA VAL A 448 -7.62 -25.28 13.02
C VAL A 448 -8.88 -25.49 12.20
N GLU A 449 -9.31 -24.48 11.43
CA GLU A 449 -10.55 -24.51 10.66
C GLU A 449 -10.41 -25.17 9.27
N GLY A 450 -9.19 -25.50 8.84
CA GLY A 450 -8.94 -26.30 7.64
C GLY A 450 -9.09 -25.56 6.30
N TYR A 451 -9.15 -24.23 6.28
CA TYR A 451 -9.15 -23.46 5.02
C TYR A 451 -7.76 -23.52 4.35
N PRO A 452 -7.66 -23.60 3.01
CA PRO A 452 -6.36 -23.65 2.31
C PRO A 452 -5.47 -22.41 2.53
N HIS A 453 -6.09 -21.24 2.73
CA HIS A 453 -5.41 -19.96 2.97
C HIS A 453 -6.24 -19.11 3.94
N SER A 454 -5.61 -18.10 4.56
CA SER A 454 -6.32 -17.05 5.30
C SER A 454 -7.26 -16.28 4.36
N TRP A 455 -8.41 -15.85 4.88
CA TRP A 455 -9.45 -15.20 4.06
C TRP A 455 -10.18 -14.11 4.84
N GLY A 456 -10.70 -13.15 4.08
CA GLY A 456 -11.44 -11.99 4.56
C GLY A 456 -12.47 -11.53 3.53
N THR A 457 -13.10 -10.38 3.78
CA THR A 457 -14.19 -9.88 2.94
C THR A 457 -14.03 -8.42 2.55
N TRP A 458 -14.68 -8.01 1.46
CA TRP A 458 -14.89 -6.59 1.17
C TRP A 458 -16.25 -6.35 0.51
N ILE A 459 -16.78 -5.14 0.71
CA ILE A 459 -18.06 -4.67 0.17
C ILE A 459 -17.92 -3.24 -0.39
N CYS A 460 -18.51 -3.02 -1.56
CA CYS A 460 -18.70 -1.72 -2.17
C CYS A 460 -20.20 -1.41 -2.25
N PHE A 461 -20.61 -0.23 -1.77
CA PHE A 461 -22.03 0.12 -1.70
C PHE A 461 -22.61 0.55 -3.05
N ASP A 462 -21.85 1.22 -3.91
CA ASP A 462 -22.24 1.49 -5.30
C ASP A 462 -20.99 1.51 -6.19
N THR A 463 -20.81 0.47 -7.01
CA THR A 463 -19.71 0.34 -7.97
C THR A 463 -19.71 1.39 -9.08
N THR A 464 -20.82 2.10 -9.28
CA THR A 464 -21.00 3.12 -10.33
C THR A 464 -20.82 4.55 -9.80
N LEU A 465 -20.92 4.73 -8.49
CA LEU A 465 -20.60 5.97 -7.78
C LEU A 465 -19.09 6.22 -7.77
N THR A 466 -18.66 7.31 -8.41
CA THR A 466 -17.25 7.67 -8.57
C THR A 466 -17.07 9.17 -8.79
N ASP A 467 -15.92 9.71 -8.37
CA ASP A 467 -15.48 11.05 -8.76
C ASP A 467 -14.74 11.08 -10.12
N THR A 468 -14.40 9.91 -10.69
CA THR A 468 -13.56 9.84 -11.88
C THR A 468 -14.32 10.25 -13.14
N LYS A 469 -13.66 10.99 -14.02
CA LYS A 469 -14.23 11.37 -15.33
C LYS A 469 -14.35 10.16 -16.26
N VAL A 470 -15.16 10.32 -17.30
CA VAL A 470 -15.13 9.43 -18.47
C VAL A 470 -13.91 9.81 -19.30
N GLY A 471 -13.06 8.83 -19.62
CA GLY A 471 -11.75 9.07 -20.22
C GLY A 471 -11.03 7.78 -20.65
N PRO A 472 -9.95 7.90 -21.44
CA PRO A 472 -9.30 6.75 -22.07
C PRO A 472 -8.32 6.01 -21.16
N TYR A 473 -7.89 6.58 -20.02
CA TYR A 473 -6.94 5.91 -19.13
C TYR A 473 -7.62 4.76 -18.36
N PRO A 474 -6.93 3.65 -18.06
CA PRO A 474 -7.53 2.47 -17.41
C PRO A 474 -8.10 2.72 -15.99
N SER A 475 -7.67 3.80 -15.31
CA SER A 475 -8.22 4.25 -14.02
C SER A 475 -9.45 5.17 -14.14
N GLU A 476 -9.73 5.66 -15.34
CA GLU A 476 -10.91 6.45 -15.68
C GLU A 476 -12.02 5.54 -16.20
N ARG A 477 -13.22 6.09 -16.45
CA ARG A 477 -14.34 5.31 -17.00
C ARG A 477 -14.32 5.30 -18.52
N ALA A 478 -14.29 4.11 -19.15
CA ALA A 478 -14.37 3.99 -20.60
C ALA A 478 -15.75 4.37 -21.19
N LYS A 479 -16.81 4.37 -20.37
CA LYS A 479 -18.17 4.80 -20.71
C LYS A 479 -18.94 5.22 -19.46
N VAL A 480 -19.99 6.02 -19.62
CA VAL A 480 -20.94 6.37 -18.53
C VAL A 480 -21.67 5.11 -18.08
N MET A 481 -21.68 4.84 -16.77
CA MET A 481 -22.39 3.73 -16.14
C MET A 481 -23.41 4.23 -15.12
N LYS A 482 -24.44 3.43 -14.88
CA LYS A 482 -25.50 3.58 -13.87
C LYS A 482 -25.71 2.24 -13.14
N PRO A 483 -26.37 2.21 -11.98
CA PRO A 483 -26.78 0.97 -11.33
C PRO A 483 -27.49 0.04 -12.32
N GLY A 484 -27.07 -1.23 -12.32
CA GLY A 484 -27.51 -2.24 -13.29
C GLY A 484 -26.70 -2.31 -14.60
N ASP A 485 -25.87 -1.33 -14.97
CA ASP A 485 -24.97 -1.44 -16.13
C ASP A 485 -23.74 -2.32 -15.82
N VAL A 486 -23.21 -2.20 -14.60
CA VAL A 486 -22.15 -3.08 -14.07
C VAL A 486 -22.79 -4.41 -13.66
N LYS A 487 -22.28 -5.53 -14.18
CA LYS A 487 -22.84 -6.88 -13.94
C LYS A 487 -22.01 -7.73 -12.98
N ALA A 488 -20.71 -7.47 -12.94
CA ALA A 488 -19.74 -8.22 -12.17
C ALA A 488 -18.51 -7.36 -11.86
N VAL A 489 -17.64 -7.87 -11.01
CA VAL A 489 -16.27 -7.38 -10.79
C VAL A 489 -15.27 -8.48 -11.11
N ARG A 490 -14.08 -8.10 -11.59
CA ARG A 490 -12.88 -8.98 -11.63
C ARG A 490 -11.98 -8.59 -10.46
N ILE A 491 -11.45 -9.59 -9.77
CA ILE A 491 -10.50 -9.43 -8.66
C ILE A 491 -9.16 -10.00 -9.10
N VAL A 492 -8.11 -9.16 -9.08
CA VAL A 492 -6.80 -9.48 -9.66
C VAL A 492 -5.71 -9.37 -8.57
N GLN A 493 -5.00 -10.47 -8.34
CA GLN A 493 -3.83 -10.53 -7.46
C GLN A 493 -2.59 -9.97 -8.17
N GLY A 494 -1.77 -9.20 -7.45
CA GLY A 494 -0.41 -8.88 -7.85
C GLY A 494 0.56 -10.00 -7.49
N VAL A 495 1.43 -10.39 -8.43
CA VAL A 495 2.50 -11.36 -8.17
C VAL A 495 3.82 -10.61 -8.05
N GLN A 496 4.55 -10.82 -6.96
CA GLN A 496 5.88 -10.24 -6.78
C GLN A 496 6.82 -10.78 -7.85
N CYS A 497 7.60 -9.92 -8.50
CA CYS A 497 8.65 -10.37 -9.42
C CYS A 497 9.78 -11.06 -8.62
N VAL A 498 10.04 -12.34 -8.89
CA VAL A 498 11.04 -13.17 -8.20
C VAL A 498 11.76 -14.01 -9.22
N GLU A 499 12.99 -13.60 -9.55
CA GLU A 499 13.72 -14.08 -10.72
C GLU A 499 15.14 -14.52 -10.33
N PRO A 500 15.29 -15.74 -9.76
CA PRO A 500 16.57 -16.20 -9.22
C PRO A 500 17.61 -16.53 -10.29
N ASP A 501 17.19 -16.76 -11.54
CA ASP A 501 18.08 -17.02 -12.68
C ASP A 501 18.17 -15.79 -13.59
N ALA A 502 19.24 -15.01 -13.40
CA ALA A 502 19.54 -13.82 -14.21
C ALA A 502 19.79 -14.12 -15.70
N SER A 503 19.95 -15.38 -16.11
CA SER A 503 20.00 -15.74 -17.53
C SER A 503 18.61 -15.81 -18.18
N ARG A 504 17.54 -15.97 -17.39
CA ARG A 504 16.15 -16.12 -17.83
C ARG A 504 15.31 -14.84 -17.69
N PHE A 505 15.76 -13.86 -16.91
CA PHE A 505 15.10 -12.56 -16.75
C PHE A 505 15.93 -11.38 -17.27
N LYS A 506 15.26 -10.38 -17.86
CA LYS A 506 15.88 -9.08 -18.19
C LYS A 506 14.86 -7.94 -18.23
N ALA A 507 15.11 -6.86 -17.48
CA ALA A 507 14.32 -5.64 -17.54
C ALA A 507 14.57 -4.85 -18.84
N GLY A 508 13.58 -4.07 -19.29
CA GLY A 508 13.66 -3.14 -20.43
C GLY A 508 13.66 -3.75 -21.83
N VAL A 509 13.48 -5.06 -21.98
CA VAL A 509 13.54 -5.74 -23.31
C VAL A 509 12.33 -5.47 -24.22
N GLY A 510 11.26 -4.90 -23.68
CA GLY A 510 10.12 -4.38 -24.44
C GLY A 510 10.12 -2.86 -24.55
N SER A 511 11.29 -2.22 -24.57
CA SER A 511 11.40 -0.75 -24.60
C SER A 511 10.90 -0.12 -25.91
N HIS A 512 10.82 -0.90 -26.99
CA HIS A 512 10.15 -0.57 -28.25
C HIS A 512 8.60 -0.74 -28.21
N LEU A 513 8.07 -1.32 -27.14
CA LEU A 513 6.63 -1.54 -26.91
C LEU A 513 6.08 -0.53 -25.90
N VAL A 514 4.77 -0.62 -25.61
CA VAL A 514 4.05 0.31 -24.72
C VAL A 514 4.59 0.41 -23.29
N GLY A 515 5.34 -0.59 -22.80
CA GLY A 515 5.91 -0.58 -21.45
C GLY A 515 7.18 0.28 -21.30
N GLY A 516 7.85 0.63 -22.40
CA GLY A 516 9.08 1.42 -22.37
C GLY A 516 10.14 0.82 -21.43
N CYS A 517 10.80 1.66 -20.64
CA CYS A 517 11.81 1.23 -19.67
C CYS A 517 11.27 0.38 -18.50
N ARG A 518 9.95 0.35 -18.27
CA ARG A 518 9.29 -0.49 -17.25
C ARG A 518 8.79 -1.82 -17.78
N SER A 519 9.06 -2.15 -19.05
CA SER A 519 8.91 -3.51 -19.58
C SER A 519 9.95 -4.46 -18.97
N SER A 520 9.77 -5.77 -19.18
CA SER A 520 10.75 -6.81 -18.86
C SER A 520 10.53 -8.03 -19.75
N SER A 521 11.35 -9.07 -19.61
CA SER A 521 11.15 -10.38 -20.26
C SER A 521 9.76 -10.96 -20.02
N ASN A 522 9.06 -10.51 -18.97
CA ASN A 522 7.78 -11.04 -18.57
C ASN A 522 6.62 -10.23 -19.17
N SER A 523 6.85 -8.98 -19.58
CA SER A 523 5.82 -8.12 -20.17
C SER A 523 6.39 -7.01 -21.04
N GLY A 524 5.80 -6.83 -22.23
CA GLY A 524 5.99 -5.64 -23.07
C GLY A 524 5.22 -4.40 -22.59
N THR A 525 4.55 -4.49 -21.44
CA THR A 525 3.82 -3.39 -20.80
C THR A 525 4.43 -3.05 -19.44
N ALA A 526 4.01 -1.94 -18.81
CA ALA A 526 4.40 -1.61 -17.44
C ALA A 526 3.68 -2.46 -16.36
N PHE A 527 2.83 -3.42 -16.76
CA PHE A 527 2.13 -4.33 -15.86
C PHE A 527 2.96 -5.60 -15.67
N GLN A 528 3.46 -5.80 -14.45
CA GLN A 528 4.07 -7.06 -14.01
C GLN A 528 3.04 -8.19 -13.87
N GLN A 529 3.54 -9.39 -13.56
CA GLN A 529 2.80 -10.65 -13.45
C GLN A 529 1.67 -10.58 -12.43
N ARG A 530 0.53 -11.21 -12.77
CA ARG A 530 -0.74 -11.15 -12.05
C ARG A 530 -1.49 -12.48 -12.15
N ARG A 531 -2.41 -12.71 -11.22
CA ARG A 531 -3.37 -13.83 -11.29
C ARG A 531 -4.79 -13.33 -11.04
N ILE A 532 -5.79 -14.05 -11.52
CA ILE A 532 -7.20 -13.75 -11.25
C ILE A 532 -7.58 -14.47 -9.95
N ILE A 533 -7.92 -13.71 -8.90
CA ILE A 533 -8.49 -14.29 -7.67
C ILE A 533 -9.86 -14.87 -7.98
N GLY A 534 -10.66 -14.13 -8.76
CA GLY A 534 -11.94 -14.58 -9.27
C GLY A 534 -12.81 -13.43 -9.74
N TYR A 535 -14.10 -13.72 -9.83
CA TYR A 535 -15.17 -12.82 -10.21
C TYR A 535 -16.25 -12.80 -9.14
N GLN A 536 -16.92 -11.67 -8.96
CA GLN A 536 -18.14 -11.60 -8.15
C GLN A 536 -19.24 -10.89 -8.92
N TYR A 537 -20.49 -11.33 -8.75
CA TYR A 537 -21.63 -10.63 -9.37
C TYR A 537 -21.90 -9.29 -8.67
N VAL A 538 -22.50 -8.35 -9.39
CA VAL A 538 -22.93 -7.05 -8.85
C VAL A 538 -24.45 -7.01 -8.85
N GLU A 539 -25.03 -6.52 -7.75
CA GLU A 539 -26.47 -6.35 -7.56
C GLU A 539 -27.03 -5.25 -8.48
N ASP A 540 -28.33 -5.25 -8.74
CA ASP A 540 -28.97 -4.25 -9.62
C ASP A 540 -28.90 -2.80 -9.09
N ASP A 541 -28.69 -2.62 -7.78
CA ASP A 541 -28.43 -1.34 -7.13
C ASP A 541 -26.96 -0.88 -7.25
N GLY A 542 -26.11 -1.68 -7.89
CA GLY A 542 -24.68 -1.43 -8.06
C GLY A 542 -23.81 -1.92 -6.91
N SER A 543 -24.38 -2.51 -5.86
CA SER A 543 -23.63 -3.01 -4.69
C SER A 543 -23.01 -4.39 -4.92
N VAL A 544 -21.93 -4.70 -4.21
CA VAL A 544 -21.26 -6.01 -4.28
C VAL A 544 -20.51 -6.31 -2.99
N VAL A 545 -20.55 -7.58 -2.55
CA VAL A 545 -19.78 -8.12 -1.44
C VAL A 545 -19.16 -9.46 -1.83
N THR A 546 -17.96 -9.75 -1.34
CA THR A 546 -17.29 -11.04 -1.61
C THR A 546 -16.38 -11.46 -0.45
N SER A 547 -16.20 -12.77 -0.33
CA SER A 547 -15.09 -13.40 0.38
C SER A 547 -13.92 -13.65 -0.59
N GLN A 548 -12.68 -13.54 -0.12
CA GLN A 548 -11.46 -13.82 -0.90
C GLN A 548 -10.24 -14.06 0.01
N THR A 549 -9.08 -14.39 -0.55
CA THR A 549 -7.84 -14.48 0.23
C THR A 549 -7.49 -13.16 0.94
N ALA A 550 -7.00 -13.31 2.17
CA ALA A 550 -6.36 -12.27 2.97
C ALA A 550 -4.83 -12.30 2.77
N ASP A 551 -4.11 -11.37 3.40
CA ASP A 551 -2.65 -11.24 3.37
C ASP A 551 -2.05 -11.27 1.93
N THR A 552 -2.84 -10.78 0.96
CA THR A 552 -2.59 -10.88 -0.49
C THR A 552 -2.77 -9.49 -1.15
N PRO A 553 -1.82 -8.99 -1.96
CA PRO A 553 -2.03 -7.81 -2.80
C PRO A 553 -3.08 -8.06 -3.88
N TYR A 554 -4.12 -7.22 -3.93
CA TYR A 554 -5.14 -7.30 -4.97
C TYR A 554 -5.66 -5.93 -5.43
N TYR A 555 -6.33 -5.91 -6.58
CA TYR A 555 -7.18 -4.81 -7.04
C TYR A 555 -8.45 -5.33 -7.72
N ILE A 556 -9.37 -4.40 -8.00
CA ILE A 556 -10.70 -4.68 -8.52
C ILE A 556 -10.91 -3.93 -9.86
N GLN A 557 -11.62 -4.56 -10.78
CA GLN A 557 -12.15 -3.95 -12.01
C GLN A 557 -13.67 -4.11 -12.06
N ILE A 558 -14.40 -3.05 -12.39
CA ILE A 558 -15.86 -3.12 -12.61
C ILE A 558 -16.14 -3.54 -14.05
N LEU A 559 -17.04 -4.51 -14.25
CA LEU A 559 -17.29 -5.15 -15.54
C LEU A 559 -18.68 -4.83 -16.07
N ASP A 560 -18.76 -4.56 -17.37
CA ASP A 560 -20.02 -4.42 -18.08
C ASP A 560 -20.71 -5.76 -18.40
N ASP A 561 -21.79 -5.69 -19.17
CA ASP A 561 -22.54 -6.84 -19.66
C ASP A 561 -21.77 -7.74 -20.65
N ARG A 562 -20.57 -7.32 -21.09
CA ARG A 562 -19.65 -8.15 -21.89
C ARG A 562 -18.48 -8.72 -21.07
N GLY A 563 -18.45 -8.47 -19.76
CA GLY A 563 -17.37 -8.90 -18.87
C GLY A 563 -16.06 -8.10 -19.04
N MET A 564 -16.12 -6.92 -19.68
CA MET A 564 -14.94 -6.09 -19.95
C MET A 564 -14.76 -5.02 -18.87
N ALA A 565 -13.51 -4.74 -18.47
CA ALA A 565 -13.22 -3.70 -17.50
C ALA A 565 -13.60 -2.29 -18.02
N VAL A 566 -14.56 -1.65 -17.36
CA VAL A 566 -14.96 -0.26 -17.64
C VAL A 566 -14.09 0.74 -16.88
N GLN A 567 -13.58 0.34 -15.70
CA GLN A 567 -12.66 1.10 -14.86
C GLN A 567 -11.86 0.14 -13.97
N SER A 568 -10.56 0.41 -13.80
CA SER A 568 -9.63 -0.39 -12.98
C SER A 568 -9.10 0.40 -11.78
N GLY A 569 -9.23 -0.16 -10.57
CA GLY A 569 -8.70 0.44 -9.35
C GLY A 569 -7.19 0.25 -9.19
N LEU A 570 -6.36 0.99 -9.94
CA LEU A 570 -4.89 0.81 -9.98
C LEU A 570 -4.17 1.27 -8.69
N SER A 571 -4.29 0.46 -7.63
CA SER A 571 -3.65 0.55 -6.32
C SER A 571 -3.59 -0.87 -5.73
N TRP A 572 -2.66 -1.17 -4.81
CA TRP A 572 -2.62 -2.48 -4.15
C TRP A 572 -3.38 -2.45 -2.82
N ALA A 573 -4.56 -3.07 -2.79
CA ALA A 573 -5.32 -3.33 -1.57
C ALA A 573 -4.89 -4.66 -0.93
N TYR A 574 -5.19 -4.83 0.35
CA TYR A 574 -5.05 -6.08 1.10
C TYR A 574 -6.09 -6.12 2.22
N LEU A 575 -6.34 -7.33 2.72
CA LEU A 575 -7.19 -7.62 3.87
C LEU A 575 -6.36 -8.43 4.86
N ARG A 576 -6.51 -8.20 6.16
CA ARG A 576 -5.97 -9.12 7.19
C ARG A 576 -6.91 -10.33 7.38
N PRO A 577 -6.47 -11.44 8.00
CA PRO A 577 -7.32 -12.60 8.25
C PRO A 577 -8.60 -12.20 8.99
N TYR A 578 -9.75 -12.76 8.60
CA TYR A 578 -11.09 -12.44 9.10
C TYR A 578 -11.54 -10.96 8.94
N HIS A 579 -10.74 -10.05 8.37
CA HIS A 579 -11.17 -8.65 8.26
C HIS A 579 -12.15 -8.42 7.12
N GLY A 580 -13.11 -7.54 7.37
CA GLY A 580 -14.04 -7.00 6.39
C GLY A 580 -13.74 -5.53 6.08
N ARG A 581 -13.74 -5.14 4.81
CA ARG A 581 -13.52 -3.73 4.39
C ARG A 581 -14.70 -3.14 3.59
N ILE A 582 -15.05 -1.89 3.88
CA ILE A 582 -16.14 -1.15 3.23
C ILE A 582 -15.65 0.03 2.37
N CYS A 583 -16.40 0.39 1.33
CA CYS A 583 -16.32 1.69 0.64
C CYS A 583 -17.70 2.12 0.09
N SER A 584 -17.94 3.44 0.00
CA SER A 584 -19.20 3.97 -0.56
C SER A 584 -19.28 3.78 -2.08
N GLY A 585 -18.17 3.93 -2.80
CA GLY A 585 -18.13 3.67 -4.23
C GLY A 585 -16.72 3.55 -4.82
N CYS A 586 -16.67 3.34 -6.13
CA CYS A 586 -15.42 3.19 -6.89
C CYS A 586 -14.67 4.52 -6.98
N HIS A 587 -13.76 4.81 -6.03
CA HIS A 587 -13.09 6.11 -5.95
C HIS A 587 -14.10 7.27 -5.84
N ASP A 588 -15.09 7.14 -4.94
CA ASP A 588 -16.07 8.21 -4.64
C ASP A 588 -15.54 9.28 -3.67
N GLY A 589 -14.37 9.02 -3.07
CA GLY A 589 -13.73 9.85 -2.06
C GLY A 589 -13.99 9.45 -0.60
N SER A 590 -14.82 8.45 -0.30
CA SER A 590 -15.13 8.01 1.07
C SER A 590 -13.92 7.60 1.91
N TYR A 591 -12.89 7.03 1.27
CA TYR A 591 -11.62 6.66 1.88
C TYR A 591 -10.49 7.70 1.67
N ARG A 592 -10.82 8.92 1.21
CA ARG A 592 -9.84 9.98 0.91
C ARG A 592 -10.20 11.34 1.49
N GLY A 593 -11.35 11.91 1.11
CA GLY A 593 -11.65 13.33 1.34
C GLY A 593 -13.12 13.69 1.41
N ARG A 594 -14.01 12.68 1.45
CA ARG A 594 -15.45 12.84 1.57
C ARG A 594 -15.96 11.94 2.69
N ALA A 595 -17.05 12.34 3.33
CA ALA A 595 -17.74 11.45 4.27
C ALA A 595 -18.39 10.29 3.50
N PHE A 596 -18.53 9.15 4.18
CA PHE A 596 -19.34 8.03 3.67
C PHE A 596 -20.77 8.51 3.38
N GLN A 597 -21.31 8.05 2.25
CA GLN A 597 -22.68 8.34 1.87
C GLN A 597 -23.62 7.33 2.56
N ASN A 598 -24.78 7.81 3.04
CA ASN A 598 -25.77 6.94 3.63
C ASN A 598 -26.49 6.14 2.53
N GLN A 599 -26.11 4.88 2.36
CA GLN A 599 -26.59 3.99 1.31
C GLN A 599 -27.20 2.74 1.97
N HIS A 600 -28.36 2.31 1.50
CA HIS A 600 -29.02 1.08 1.91
C HIS A 600 -28.98 0.11 0.73
N THR A 601 -28.16 -0.94 0.85
CA THR A 601 -27.75 -1.77 -0.29
C THR A 601 -28.13 -3.23 -0.12
N LYS A 602 -28.30 -3.94 -1.23
CA LYS A 602 -28.57 -5.38 -1.26
C LYS A 602 -27.40 -6.19 -0.74
N ALA A 603 -26.17 -5.87 -1.15
CA ALA A 603 -24.96 -6.58 -0.73
C ALA A 603 -24.76 -6.63 0.79
N LEU A 604 -25.27 -5.65 1.56
CA LEU A 604 -25.22 -5.66 3.02
C LEU A 604 -25.93 -6.89 3.63
N TYR A 605 -27.04 -7.33 3.01
CA TYR A 605 -27.79 -8.51 3.46
C TYR A 605 -27.19 -9.84 3.01
N ASN A 606 -26.21 -9.80 2.12
CA ASN A 606 -25.48 -10.96 1.61
C ASN A 606 -24.08 -11.09 2.23
N TRP A 607 -23.82 -10.41 3.35
CA TRP A 607 -22.48 -10.35 3.97
C TRP A 607 -22.31 -11.31 5.15
N TRP A 608 -23.18 -11.22 6.15
CA TRP A 608 -23.23 -12.10 7.32
C TRP A 608 -24.65 -12.10 7.88
N TYR A 609 -25.27 -13.26 7.94
CA TYR A 609 -26.66 -13.45 8.39
C TYR A 609 -26.88 -14.70 9.26
N ASP A 610 -25.90 -15.62 9.32
CA ASP A 610 -25.95 -16.85 10.10
C ASP A 610 -25.06 -16.74 11.36
N ASP A 611 -25.61 -17.05 12.54
CA ASP A 611 -24.90 -16.93 13.82
C ASP A 611 -23.80 -17.99 14.03
N ARG A 612 -23.75 -19.00 13.14
CA ARG A 612 -22.71 -20.05 13.11
C ARG A 612 -21.54 -19.69 12.19
N SER A 613 -21.72 -18.71 11.30
CA SER A 613 -20.72 -18.28 10.32
C SER A 613 -19.81 -17.18 10.85
N HIS A 614 -18.58 -17.12 10.32
CA HIS A 614 -17.73 -15.93 10.33
C HIS A 614 -18.22 -14.88 9.33
N TYR A 615 -18.57 -15.36 8.12
CA TYR A 615 -19.18 -14.60 7.03
C TYR A 615 -19.99 -15.54 6.13
N ASP A 616 -21.02 -14.99 5.50
CA ASP A 616 -21.89 -15.68 4.54
C ASP A 616 -21.77 -15.13 3.11
N SER A 617 -20.88 -14.17 2.88
CA SER A 617 -20.61 -13.64 1.54
C SER A 617 -20.00 -14.70 0.63
N PRO A 618 -20.47 -14.82 -0.63
CA PRO A 618 -19.91 -15.76 -1.60
C PRO A 618 -18.41 -15.53 -1.81
N PHE A 619 -17.65 -16.62 -1.99
CA PHE A 619 -16.27 -16.54 -2.45
C PHE A 619 -16.22 -16.09 -3.91
N ALA A 620 -15.05 -15.61 -4.35
CA ALA A 620 -14.84 -15.19 -5.72
C ALA A 620 -14.82 -16.40 -6.68
N PHE A 621 -15.68 -16.37 -7.69
CA PHE A 621 -15.87 -17.46 -8.66
C PHE A 621 -14.77 -17.47 -9.73
N ALA A 622 -14.27 -18.64 -10.14
CA ALA A 622 -13.16 -18.73 -11.10
C ALA A 622 -13.48 -18.22 -12.52
N TYR A 623 -14.76 -18.24 -12.93
CA TYR A 623 -15.19 -17.95 -14.30
C TYR A 623 -16.50 -17.14 -14.38
N LEU A 624 -16.73 -16.50 -15.53
CA LEU A 624 -18.03 -15.97 -15.94
C LEU A 624 -18.80 -16.98 -16.80
N LYS A 625 -20.12 -16.84 -16.85
CA LYS A 625 -21.01 -17.45 -17.86
C LYS A 625 -21.35 -16.36 -18.86
N LEU A 626 -20.91 -16.53 -20.10
CA LEU A 626 -21.25 -15.64 -21.22
C LEU A 626 -22.08 -16.43 -22.25
N ASP A 627 -23.05 -15.78 -22.87
CA ASP A 627 -23.79 -16.38 -23.99
C ASP A 627 -22.95 -16.38 -25.28
N LYS A 628 -23.48 -16.95 -26.36
CA LYS A 628 -22.81 -17.00 -27.68
C LYS A 628 -22.47 -15.63 -28.28
N ASN A 629 -23.12 -14.55 -27.83
CA ASN A 629 -22.89 -13.17 -28.26
C ASN A 629 -21.92 -12.43 -27.31
N GLY A 630 -21.41 -13.12 -26.29
CA GLY A 630 -20.54 -12.58 -25.26
C GLY A 630 -21.26 -11.74 -24.21
N ILE A 631 -22.56 -11.98 -23.96
CA ILE A 631 -23.37 -11.28 -22.96
C ILE A 631 -23.44 -12.08 -21.66
N TYR A 632 -23.19 -11.40 -20.53
CA TYR A 632 -23.18 -11.95 -19.19
C TYR A 632 -24.51 -12.63 -18.79
N GLN A 633 -24.39 -13.88 -18.32
CA GLN A 633 -25.48 -14.72 -17.81
C GLN A 633 -25.29 -15.10 -16.33
N GLY A 634 -24.19 -14.68 -15.70
CA GLY A 634 -23.86 -15.02 -14.31
C GLY A 634 -22.39 -15.40 -14.10
N VAL A 635 -22.09 -15.86 -12.89
CA VAL A 635 -20.80 -16.42 -12.48
C VAL A 635 -20.80 -17.96 -12.51
N LYS A 636 -19.62 -18.58 -12.53
CA LYS A 636 -19.42 -20.04 -12.59
C LYS A 636 -18.24 -20.47 -11.71
N HIS A 637 -18.51 -21.42 -10.81
CA HIS A 637 -17.49 -22.12 -10.03
C HIS A 637 -16.46 -22.82 -10.92
N GLY A 638 -15.20 -22.82 -10.49
CA GLY A 638 -14.13 -23.65 -11.03
C GLY A 638 -14.03 -25.01 -10.34
N GLU A 639 -12.82 -25.60 -10.41
CA GLU A 639 -12.51 -26.89 -9.79
C GLU A 639 -11.88 -26.75 -8.39
N ASP A 640 -11.45 -25.55 -8.00
CA ASP A 640 -10.96 -25.25 -6.66
C ASP A 640 -12.10 -24.92 -5.69
N VAL A 641 -13.07 -25.83 -5.57
CA VAL A 641 -14.19 -25.68 -4.64
C VAL A 641 -14.08 -26.73 -3.55
N VAL A 642 -14.17 -26.28 -2.29
CA VAL A 642 -14.36 -27.16 -1.14
C VAL A 642 -15.66 -26.79 -0.45
N VAL A 643 -16.56 -27.76 -0.30
CA VAL A 643 -17.82 -27.57 0.40
C VAL A 643 -17.56 -27.70 1.91
N PRO A 644 -17.91 -26.71 2.74
CA PRO A 644 -17.83 -26.82 4.19
C PRO A 644 -18.58 -28.05 4.71
N SER A 645 -18.09 -28.63 5.80
CA SER A 645 -18.77 -29.71 6.50
C SER A 645 -19.11 -29.29 7.93
N ASP A 646 -20.16 -29.86 8.53
CA ASP A 646 -20.57 -29.59 9.93
C ASP A 646 -19.52 -30.02 10.99
N VAL A 647 -18.30 -30.37 10.58
CA VAL A 647 -17.20 -30.79 11.44
C VAL A 647 -16.37 -29.58 11.86
N TYR A 648 -16.37 -29.26 13.14
CA TYR A 648 -15.63 -28.11 13.70
C TYR A 648 -14.09 -28.22 13.66
N TYR A 649 -13.53 -29.38 13.29
CA TYR A 649 -12.08 -29.64 13.29
C TYR A 649 -11.67 -30.66 12.21
N GLY A 650 -10.56 -30.40 11.52
CA GLY A 650 -9.89 -31.40 10.65
C GLY A 650 -10.35 -31.45 9.18
N GLY A 651 -11.23 -30.53 8.78
CA GLY A 651 -11.62 -30.22 7.40
C GLY A 651 -12.20 -28.80 7.39
N PRO A 652 -12.54 -28.21 6.22
CA PRO A 652 -13.12 -26.88 6.16
C PRO A 652 -14.41 -26.85 6.99
N SER A 653 -14.32 -26.10 8.08
CA SER A 653 -15.35 -26.01 9.11
C SER A 653 -16.62 -25.36 8.57
N GLY A 654 -17.78 -25.69 9.15
CA GLY A 654 -19.06 -25.03 8.90
C GLY A 654 -19.15 -23.56 9.36
N THR A 655 -18.02 -22.85 9.44
CA THR A 655 -17.91 -21.44 9.80
C THR A 655 -18.16 -20.49 8.61
N THR A 656 -18.72 -20.99 7.52
CA THR A 656 -19.33 -20.21 6.44
C THR A 656 -20.43 -21.02 5.76
N SER A 657 -21.51 -20.36 5.33
CA SER A 657 -22.60 -21.02 4.59
C SER A 657 -22.31 -21.25 3.10
N GLN A 658 -21.21 -20.70 2.57
CA GLN A 658 -20.92 -20.68 1.13
C GLN A 658 -19.86 -21.73 0.73
N PRO A 659 -19.89 -22.24 -0.52
CA PRO A 659 -18.79 -23.03 -1.06
C PRO A 659 -17.49 -22.22 -1.03
N VAL A 660 -16.42 -22.80 -0.49
CA VAL A 660 -15.10 -22.18 -0.40
C VAL A 660 -14.42 -22.30 -1.74
N GLU A 661 -14.09 -21.18 -2.38
CA GLU A 661 -13.46 -21.15 -3.71
C GLU A 661 -12.25 -20.20 -3.75
N GLY A 662 -11.22 -20.57 -4.52
CA GLY A 662 -10.11 -19.68 -4.89
C GLY A 662 -9.05 -19.46 -3.82
N LEU A 663 -9.12 -20.20 -2.71
CA LEU A 663 -8.14 -20.14 -1.62
C LEU A 663 -6.86 -20.96 -1.89
N THR A 664 -6.82 -21.83 -2.90
CA THR A 664 -5.60 -22.61 -3.23
C THR A 664 -4.71 -21.83 -4.21
N ASP A 665 -3.63 -21.23 -3.70
CA ASP A 665 -2.69 -20.39 -4.46
C ASP A 665 -2.09 -21.11 -5.69
N GLU A 666 -1.80 -22.41 -5.59
CA GLU A 666 -1.23 -23.23 -6.66
C GLU A 666 -2.20 -23.45 -7.83
N LYS A 667 -3.51 -23.43 -7.56
CA LYS A 667 -4.56 -23.56 -8.57
C LYS A 667 -5.05 -22.22 -9.12
N ARG A 668 -4.62 -21.08 -8.54
CA ARG A 668 -5.13 -19.77 -8.91
C ARG A 668 -4.79 -19.45 -10.37
N ARG A 669 -5.85 -19.29 -11.17
CA ARG A 669 -5.74 -19.13 -12.62
C ARG A 669 -5.11 -17.78 -13.00
N THR A 670 -4.38 -17.79 -14.10
CA THR A 670 -4.00 -16.60 -14.85
C THR A 670 -4.06 -16.88 -16.34
N VAL A 671 -3.97 -15.83 -17.16
CA VAL A 671 -3.84 -15.95 -18.62
C VAL A 671 -2.39 -15.63 -19.01
N ASP A 672 -1.72 -16.60 -19.61
CA ASP A 672 -0.34 -16.50 -20.10
C ASP A 672 -0.36 -16.45 -21.63
N PHE A 673 0.37 -15.51 -22.24
CA PHE A 673 0.28 -15.34 -23.69
C PHE A 673 0.80 -16.55 -24.46
N ARG A 674 1.86 -17.20 -23.96
CA ARG A 674 2.54 -18.32 -24.61
C ARG A 674 1.69 -19.59 -24.54
N ARG A 675 1.05 -19.81 -23.38
CA ARG A 675 0.20 -20.99 -23.14
C ARG A 675 -1.20 -20.84 -23.75
N ASP A 676 -1.84 -19.68 -23.61
CA ASP A 676 -3.27 -19.53 -23.85
C ASP A 676 -3.60 -18.76 -25.14
N ILE A 677 -2.83 -17.72 -25.47
CA ILE A 677 -3.17 -16.79 -26.56
C ILE A 677 -2.48 -17.17 -27.88
N GLN A 678 -1.17 -17.44 -27.87
CA GLN A 678 -0.39 -17.79 -29.06
C GLN A 678 -0.98 -19.02 -29.81
N PRO A 679 -1.42 -20.12 -29.15
CA PRO A 679 -2.01 -21.25 -29.87
C PRO A 679 -3.32 -20.91 -30.61
N ILE A 680 -4.12 -19.98 -30.07
CA ILE A 680 -5.34 -19.50 -30.73
C ILE A 680 -4.98 -18.66 -31.96
N ILE A 681 -3.97 -17.77 -31.82
CA ILE A 681 -3.44 -16.97 -32.93
C ILE A 681 -2.93 -17.88 -34.05
N ASP A 682 -2.15 -18.91 -33.72
CA ASP A 682 -1.55 -19.84 -34.68
C ASP A 682 -2.63 -20.62 -35.45
N ALA A 683 -3.66 -21.10 -34.73
CA ALA A 683 -4.74 -21.89 -35.32
C ALA A 683 -5.74 -21.06 -36.14
N LYS A 684 -5.97 -19.79 -35.80
CA LYS A 684 -7.14 -19.02 -36.30
C LYS A 684 -6.84 -17.65 -36.91
N CYS A 685 -5.61 -17.14 -36.79
CA CYS A 685 -5.23 -15.81 -37.28
C CYS A 685 -4.02 -15.86 -38.23
N ALA A 686 -2.96 -16.60 -37.88
CA ALA A 686 -1.68 -16.61 -38.58
C ALA A 686 -1.75 -17.00 -40.07
N GLY A 687 -2.75 -17.81 -40.46
CA GLY A 687 -2.97 -18.19 -41.87
C GLY A 687 -3.32 -17.02 -42.79
N CYS A 688 -3.90 -15.93 -42.26
CA CYS A 688 -4.23 -14.72 -43.02
C CYS A 688 -3.40 -13.50 -42.60
N HIS A 689 -2.83 -13.48 -41.40
CA HIS A 689 -2.08 -12.37 -40.84
C HIS A 689 -0.57 -12.60 -40.89
N ASN A 690 0.11 -11.90 -41.80
CA ASN A 690 1.54 -12.00 -42.07
C ASN A 690 2.12 -10.63 -42.44
N ALA A 691 3.41 -10.56 -42.79
CA ALA A 691 4.10 -9.31 -43.16
C ALA A 691 3.38 -8.45 -44.24
N ASN A 692 2.59 -9.06 -45.13
CA ASN A 692 1.81 -8.34 -46.16
C ASN A 692 0.39 -7.94 -45.71
N ASN A 693 -0.09 -8.46 -44.57
CA ASN A 693 -1.42 -8.18 -44.03
C ASN A 693 -1.35 -7.94 -42.50
N PRO A 694 -0.95 -6.72 -42.06
CA PRO A 694 -0.67 -6.43 -40.67
C PRO A 694 -1.92 -6.44 -39.76
N PRO A 695 -1.79 -6.80 -38.46
CA PRO A 695 -0.55 -7.17 -37.77
C PRO A 695 0.03 -8.49 -38.27
N ASP A 696 1.37 -8.62 -38.27
CA ASP A 696 2.00 -9.91 -38.58
C ASP A 696 1.87 -10.82 -37.36
N LEU A 697 1.08 -11.89 -37.50
CA LEU A 697 0.80 -12.88 -36.46
C LEU A 697 1.40 -14.25 -36.82
N SER A 698 2.35 -14.29 -37.75
CA SER A 698 3.06 -15.50 -38.16
C SER A 698 4.29 -15.79 -37.29
N GLY A 699 4.87 -16.98 -37.43
CA GLY A 699 6.08 -17.42 -36.71
C GLY A 699 5.82 -18.18 -35.40
N GLY A 700 4.57 -18.28 -34.95
CA GLY A 700 4.21 -19.04 -33.74
C GLY A 700 4.95 -18.56 -32.50
N GLY A 701 5.37 -19.50 -31.65
CA GLY A 701 6.16 -19.24 -30.44
C GLY A 701 7.65 -18.89 -30.68
N GLU A 702 8.12 -18.72 -31.92
CA GLU A 702 9.51 -18.34 -32.19
C GLU A 702 9.78 -16.89 -31.75
N LEU A 703 10.84 -16.70 -30.97
CA LEU A 703 11.21 -15.39 -30.42
C LEU A 703 11.81 -14.48 -31.50
N ALA A 704 11.24 -13.29 -31.67
CA ALA A 704 11.78 -12.27 -32.55
C ALA A 704 12.86 -11.46 -31.84
N SER A 705 14.02 -11.31 -32.47
CA SER A 705 15.10 -10.43 -31.99
C SER A 705 14.82 -8.98 -32.38
N VAL A 706 14.75 -8.10 -31.39
CA VAL A 706 14.64 -6.65 -31.56
C VAL A 706 15.79 -6.00 -30.79
N ASP A 707 16.52 -5.09 -31.43
CA ASP A 707 17.71 -4.42 -30.87
C ASP A 707 18.74 -5.38 -30.23
N GLY A 708 18.88 -6.58 -30.81
CA GLY A 708 19.79 -7.63 -30.36
C GLY A 708 19.28 -8.49 -29.20
N VAL A 709 18.01 -8.35 -28.79
CA VAL A 709 17.40 -9.15 -27.73
C VAL A 709 16.17 -9.90 -28.25
N ALA A 710 16.17 -11.23 -28.10
CA ALA A 710 15.00 -12.07 -28.37
C ALA A 710 14.27 -12.36 -27.03
N ALA A 711 13.07 -11.80 -26.87
CA ALA A 711 12.28 -11.93 -25.64
C ALA A 711 10.84 -12.43 -25.88
N PHE A 712 10.20 -11.99 -26.97
CA PHE A 712 8.79 -12.27 -27.26
C PHE A 712 8.60 -12.80 -28.69
N SER A 713 7.48 -13.46 -28.96
CA SER A 713 7.12 -13.86 -30.33
C SER A 713 6.81 -12.66 -31.23
N ARG A 714 6.80 -12.88 -32.54
CA ARG A 714 6.36 -11.86 -33.51
C ARG A 714 4.93 -11.40 -33.26
N SER A 715 4.02 -12.32 -32.95
CA SER A 715 2.61 -12.01 -32.67
C SER A 715 2.46 -11.05 -31.48
N TYR A 716 3.21 -11.29 -30.40
CA TYR A 716 3.21 -10.39 -29.24
C TYR A 716 3.74 -9.00 -29.59
N ASN A 717 4.88 -8.92 -30.28
CA ASN A 717 5.48 -7.66 -30.73
C ASN A 717 4.51 -6.86 -31.63
N SER A 718 3.84 -7.50 -32.59
CA SER A 718 2.88 -6.83 -33.48
C SER A 718 1.65 -6.30 -32.76
N LEU A 719 1.13 -7.02 -31.75
CA LEU A 719 -0.07 -6.61 -30.99
C LEU A 719 0.22 -5.46 -30.02
N LEU A 720 1.40 -5.46 -29.40
CA LEU A 720 1.83 -4.46 -28.41
C LEU A 720 2.60 -3.28 -29.04
N GLU A 721 2.68 -3.19 -30.37
CA GLU A 721 3.34 -2.11 -31.09
C GLU A 721 2.71 -0.74 -30.76
N ALA A 722 3.55 0.24 -30.41
CA ALA A 722 3.12 1.60 -30.12
C ALA A 722 2.46 2.29 -31.33
N GLN A 723 1.51 3.19 -31.08
CA GLN A 723 0.85 3.99 -32.13
C GLN A 723 1.39 5.44 -32.11
N ARG A 724 1.93 5.90 -33.24
CA ARG A 724 2.36 7.30 -33.39
C ARG A 724 1.21 8.26 -33.06
N GLY A 725 1.48 9.22 -32.16
CA GLY A 725 0.49 10.21 -31.72
C GLY A 725 -0.46 9.74 -30.61
N LYS A 726 -0.29 8.53 -30.07
CA LYS A 726 -0.99 8.03 -28.87
C LYS A 726 0.01 7.93 -27.71
N ASP A 727 -0.44 8.22 -26.50
CA ASP A 727 0.34 7.94 -25.28
C ASP A 727 0.45 6.42 -25.07
N PRO A 728 1.65 5.82 -25.01
CA PRO A 728 1.81 4.39 -24.76
C PRO A 728 1.20 3.92 -23.42
N ASN A 729 1.03 4.81 -22.43
CA ASN A 729 0.37 4.47 -21.16
C ASN A 729 -1.12 4.15 -21.32
N LEU A 730 -1.76 4.63 -22.39
CA LEU A 730 -3.10 4.25 -22.81
C LEU A 730 -3.07 2.92 -23.55
N GLY A 731 -2.17 2.80 -24.53
CA GLY A 731 -2.04 1.61 -25.35
C GLY A 731 -1.30 1.83 -26.66
N GLY A 732 -1.17 0.74 -27.42
CA GLY A 732 -0.53 0.69 -28.72
C GLY A 732 -1.54 0.84 -29.88
N LYS A 733 -1.24 0.21 -31.01
CA LYS A 733 -2.14 0.14 -32.16
C LYS A 733 -3.35 -0.74 -31.90
N TYR A 734 -3.13 -1.92 -31.31
CA TYR A 734 -4.15 -2.97 -31.18
C TYR A 734 -4.63 -3.19 -29.74
N VAL A 735 -3.72 -3.06 -28.77
CA VAL A 735 -3.95 -3.38 -27.34
C VAL A 735 -3.83 -2.13 -26.46
N HIS A 736 -4.77 -1.95 -25.54
CA HIS A 736 -4.75 -0.97 -24.45
C HIS A 736 -4.69 -1.74 -23.11
N PRO A 737 -3.50 -1.84 -22.48
CA PRO A 737 -3.32 -2.64 -21.27
C PRO A 737 -4.26 -2.23 -20.13
N SER A 738 -4.87 -3.21 -19.46
CA SER A 738 -5.91 -3.00 -18.44
C SER A 738 -7.20 -2.34 -18.94
N SER A 739 -7.46 -2.35 -20.26
CA SER A 739 -8.70 -1.88 -20.87
C SER A 739 -9.00 -2.58 -22.22
N ALA A 740 -9.52 -3.81 -22.14
CA ALA A 740 -10.00 -4.57 -23.30
C ALA A 740 -11.08 -3.79 -24.07
N ILE A 741 -11.97 -3.09 -23.36
CA ILE A 741 -13.05 -2.30 -23.96
C ILE A 741 -12.56 -1.11 -24.82
N ASN A 742 -11.33 -0.62 -24.62
CA ASN A 742 -10.71 0.44 -25.44
C ASN A 742 -9.77 -0.12 -26.53
N SER A 743 -9.57 -1.45 -26.57
CA SER A 743 -8.61 -2.09 -27.47
C SER A 743 -9.17 -2.34 -28.86
N LEU A 744 -8.47 -1.85 -29.90
CA LEU A 744 -8.85 -2.05 -31.30
C LEU A 744 -9.01 -3.54 -31.65
N LEU A 745 -8.16 -4.41 -31.09
CA LEU A 745 -8.28 -5.86 -31.28
C LEU A 745 -9.67 -6.36 -30.87
N ILE A 746 -10.15 -5.95 -29.69
CA ILE A 746 -11.44 -6.39 -29.14
C ILE A 746 -12.60 -5.75 -29.92
N TRP A 747 -12.50 -4.46 -30.29
CA TRP A 747 -13.48 -3.81 -31.18
C TRP A 747 -13.64 -4.57 -32.52
N ARG A 748 -12.56 -5.16 -33.05
CA ARG A 748 -12.64 -6.00 -34.26
C ARG A 748 -13.13 -7.42 -33.98
N LEU A 749 -12.73 -8.06 -32.87
CA LEU A 749 -13.22 -9.40 -32.48
C LEU A 749 -14.71 -9.44 -32.08
N TYR A 750 -15.31 -8.29 -31.78
CA TYR A 750 -16.75 -8.11 -31.61
C TYR A 750 -17.42 -7.36 -32.79
N GLU A 751 -16.63 -6.84 -33.75
CA GLU A 751 -17.03 -5.96 -34.86
C GLU A 751 -17.93 -4.76 -34.46
N GLU A 752 -17.74 -4.24 -33.25
CA GLU A 752 -18.57 -3.25 -32.57
C GLU A 752 -17.73 -2.13 -31.92
N ALA A 753 -18.31 -0.93 -31.76
CA ALA A 753 -17.71 0.16 -31.00
C ALA A 753 -18.09 0.05 -29.52
N LEU A 754 -17.16 -0.44 -28.69
CA LEU A 754 -17.46 -0.91 -27.32
C LEU A 754 -17.38 0.19 -26.23
N SER A 755 -16.69 1.30 -26.52
CA SER A 755 -16.51 2.42 -25.59
C SER A 755 -16.71 3.77 -26.28
N GLN A 756 -16.63 4.86 -25.51
CA GLN A 756 -16.71 6.23 -26.04
C GLN A 756 -15.39 6.69 -26.70
N PHE A 757 -14.35 5.86 -26.70
CA PHE A 757 -13.00 6.20 -27.13
C PHE A 757 -12.56 5.33 -28.32
N ALA A 758 -12.76 5.85 -29.53
CA ALA A 758 -12.23 5.22 -30.73
C ALA A 758 -10.70 5.15 -30.66
N SER A 759 -10.15 3.94 -30.81
CA SER A 759 -8.71 3.66 -30.73
C SER A 759 -7.88 4.35 -31.82
N ARG A 760 -8.53 4.77 -32.92
CA ARG A 760 -8.05 5.60 -34.04
C ARG A 760 -9.27 6.08 -34.87
N GLU A 761 -9.08 7.06 -35.75
CA GLU A 761 -10.17 7.59 -36.61
C GLU A 761 -10.83 6.51 -37.48
N ASN A 762 -10.03 5.78 -38.28
CA ASN A 762 -10.52 4.74 -39.19
C ASN A 762 -10.46 3.35 -38.55
N VAL A 763 -11.39 3.04 -37.65
CA VAL A 763 -11.48 1.72 -36.98
C VAL A 763 -11.85 0.62 -37.98
N PHE A 764 -13.00 0.77 -38.64
CA PHE A 764 -13.59 -0.21 -39.55
C PHE A 764 -13.40 0.24 -41.00
N PRO A 765 -12.72 -0.54 -41.86
CA PRO A 765 -12.61 -0.21 -43.28
C PRO A 765 -13.98 -0.15 -43.96
N ILE A 766 -14.15 0.78 -44.90
CA ILE A 766 -15.36 0.88 -45.74
C ILE A 766 -15.31 -0.17 -46.85
N GLU A 767 -14.14 -0.35 -47.45
CA GLU A 767 -13.86 -1.35 -48.49
C GLU A 767 -12.98 -2.47 -47.94
N GLY A 768 -13.13 -3.69 -48.47
CA GLY A 768 -12.32 -4.85 -48.07
C GLY A 768 -12.51 -5.33 -46.62
N ARG A 769 -13.55 -4.88 -45.90
CA ARG A 769 -13.80 -5.30 -44.51
C ARG A 769 -14.17 -6.78 -44.43
N VAL A 770 -13.30 -7.56 -43.80
CA VAL A 770 -13.63 -8.89 -43.26
C VAL A 770 -14.19 -8.74 -41.85
N MET A 771 -15.23 -9.51 -41.54
CA MET A 771 -15.87 -9.57 -40.22
C MET A 771 -15.19 -10.64 -39.35
N HIS A 772 -14.66 -10.26 -38.19
CA HIS A 772 -13.87 -11.15 -37.31
C HIS A 772 -14.69 -11.73 -36.14
N ASP A 773 -15.96 -11.34 -36.00
CA ASP A 773 -16.87 -11.73 -34.92
C ASP A 773 -17.16 -13.23 -34.83
N LYS A 774 -16.83 -13.99 -35.89
CA LYS A 774 -17.11 -15.44 -36.05
C LYS A 774 -15.88 -16.32 -36.12
N PHE A 775 -14.66 -15.77 -36.08
CA PHE A 775 -13.45 -16.60 -36.16
C PHE A 775 -13.16 -17.33 -34.83
N LEU A 776 -13.49 -16.72 -33.69
CA LEU A 776 -13.25 -17.27 -32.37
C LEU A 776 -14.54 -17.79 -31.73
N THR A 777 -14.41 -18.80 -30.86
CA THR A 777 -15.46 -19.14 -29.88
C THR A 777 -15.56 -18.04 -28.81
N GLN A 778 -16.62 -18.06 -28.00
CA GLN A 778 -16.73 -17.08 -26.93
C GLN A 778 -15.65 -17.24 -25.86
N ASP A 779 -15.26 -18.48 -25.53
CA ASP A 779 -14.19 -18.74 -24.55
C ASP A 779 -12.83 -18.21 -25.05
N GLU A 780 -12.49 -18.51 -26.31
CA GLU A 780 -11.27 -18.00 -26.96
C GLU A 780 -11.26 -16.47 -27.03
N ARG A 781 -12.37 -15.85 -27.47
CA ARG A 781 -12.49 -14.39 -27.54
C ARG A 781 -12.39 -13.74 -26.16
N TYR A 782 -12.96 -14.36 -25.13
CA TYR A 782 -12.90 -13.84 -23.77
C TYR A 782 -11.51 -14.02 -23.13
N LEU A 783 -10.72 -15.03 -23.52
CA LEU A 783 -9.31 -15.11 -23.11
C LEU A 783 -8.49 -13.90 -23.59
N PHE A 784 -8.74 -13.37 -24.80
CA PHE A 784 -8.13 -12.10 -25.23
C PHE A 784 -8.60 -10.90 -24.39
N VAL A 785 -9.87 -10.87 -23.96
CA VAL A 785 -10.40 -9.83 -23.05
C VAL A 785 -9.70 -9.91 -21.70
N GLU A 786 -9.65 -11.09 -21.07
CA GLU A 786 -8.98 -11.29 -19.78
C GLU A 786 -7.49 -10.96 -19.85
N TRP A 787 -6.78 -11.45 -20.87
CA TRP A 787 -5.35 -11.16 -21.09
C TRP A 787 -5.07 -9.66 -21.15
N ILE A 788 -5.86 -8.90 -21.92
CA ILE A 788 -5.68 -7.45 -22.01
C ILE A 788 -6.05 -6.77 -20.68
N ASP A 789 -7.17 -7.14 -20.08
CA ASP A 789 -7.66 -6.52 -18.84
C ASP A 789 -6.73 -6.75 -17.64
N ILE A 790 -5.96 -7.84 -17.58
CA ILE A 790 -4.95 -8.05 -16.52
C ILE A 790 -3.59 -7.38 -16.83
N GLY A 791 -3.39 -6.82 -18.02
CA GLY A 791 -2.19 -6.03 -18.37
C GLY A 791 -1.41 -6.47 -19.62
N ALA A 792 -1.92 -7.44 -20.39
CA ALA A 792 -1.34 -7.94 -21.63
C ALA A 792 0.11 -8.47 -21.50
N GLN A 793 0.41 -9.18 -20.41
CA GLN A 793 1.71 -9.80 -20.12
C GLN A 793 2.10 -10.85 -21.18
N TRP A 794 3.39 -11.13 -21.30
CA TRP A 794 3.91 -12.24 -22.13
C TRP A 794 4.02 -13.52 -21.29
N ASP A 795 4.80 -13.43 -20.22
CA ASP A 795 5.00 -14.46 -19.21
C ASP A 795 4.23 -14.07 -17.96
N ASN A 796 3.27 -14.89 -17.55
CA ASN A 796 2.47 -14.68 -16.34
C ASN A 796 2.69 -15.76 -15.27
N ILE A 797 3.76 -16.56 -15.42
CA ILE A 797 4.16 -17.62 -14.50
C ILE A 797 5.39 -17.12 -13.72
N GLN A 798 5.34 -17.21 -12.39
CA GLN A 798 6.38 -16.59 -11.56
C GLN A 798 7.71 -17.36 -11.66
N GLY A 799 8.76 -16.66 -12.11
CA GLY A 799 10.10 -17.22 -12.23
C GLY A 799 10.29 -18.15 -13.45
N PRO A 800 11.49 -18.73 -13.61
CA PRO A 800 11.84 -19.50 -14.81
C PRO A 800 10.98 -20.74 -15.05
N ASP A 801 10.39 -20.84 -16.24
CA ASP A 801 9.56 -21.97 -16.67
C ASP A 801 10.01 -22.63 -17.99
N PHE A 802 9.20 -23.58 -18.49
CA PHE A 802 9.45 -24.36 -19.71
C PHE A 802 8.94 -23.72 -21.02
N TYR A 803 8.17 -22.64 -20.96
CA TYR A 803 7.65 -21.96 -22.15
C TYR A 803 8.73 -21.05 -22.77
N PRO A 804 8.59 -20.67 -24.07
CA PRO A 804 9.54 -19.80 -24.74
C PRO A 804 9.66 -18.42 -24.05
N GLY A 805 10.89 -17.95 -23.85
CA GLY A 805 11.15 -16.64 -23.27
C GLY A 805 12.63 -16.27 -23.36
N TYR A 806 12.99 -15.12 -22.79
CA TYR A 806 14.38 -14.64 -22.79
C TYR A 806 15.35 -15.69 -22.23
N HIS A 807 16.51 -15.82 -22.89
CA HIS A 807 17.62 -16.63 -22.43
C HIS A 807 18.93 -15.98 -22.88
N ALA A 808 19.78 -15.56 -21.94
CA ALA A 808 21.17 -15.21 -22.22
C ALA A 808 21.95 -16.49 -22.57
N ARG A 809 22.49 -16.57 -23.79
CA ARG A 809 23.45 -17.62 -24.20
C ARG A 809 24.85 -17.05 -24.29
#